data_AF-A0A7L0WQ51-F1
#
_entry.id   AF-A0A7L0WQ51-F1
#
_cell.length_a   1.000
_cell.length_b   1.000
_cell.length_c   1.000
_cell.angle_alpha   90.00
_cell.angle_beta   90.00
_cell.angle_gamma   90.00
#
_symmetry.space_group_name_H-M   'P 1'
#
loop_
_entity.id
_entity.type
_entity.pdbx_description
1 polymer ?
#
loop_
_entity_poly.entity_id
_entity_poly.type
_entity_poly.pdbx_seq_one_letter_code
_entity_poly.pdbx_strand_id
1 'polypeptide(L)'
;TVQWETLGRLFVEYEQVAPFLIPEEQQRRLLDFLPLFLKAWEQSAGVIIFPNIQLLASEVSKLLTKEIKRTLNGKPAEEARLALEHMLQQKEERTMWNIIGSGLPAALMQCLYLFFTFPLKKTSDDGETNEDESQTQEMLVKIMLSMYREKQGVEELLAADKLQSLIIATASLWDQCCHSWKVPTGLVLRTISKAQTKNSILYLQAVDCIKIAIQNLFKLADALLACDACEAVSIVLCFVKDSYPVSPALLTEFENNDGYQLLLKILLRCEGLQQNEGDPYLNEILDMLTCLTTCGKTELKVSGNIVHPQLPHFDFEWTRSSGMTVKNLQAFQVLQSIFQKSNDRHLCGRILGAIGTIWAWDTVNFFLLEWTLQPINKFIDIIHFKTHPIQVQFFKLVESIVLDLSYIPHEILKKLQYLIKENVVPLCTLAALQCLLSMTRKDLLFSDIFRDSGLLGLLLALLRKQAKILRKSAGTHLPGLQEGTEKELNAVMLKMVAALTVGSVRNTVVLKDYGMVPYIKIFLDDECYRSATLSILEQLSVINYEEYMSIVIGALCSSTQGELHLKLDLLKSLLRILESPKSHSAFRTCSGFNGLLSLLSDMEGALQDPPSGLWADVGQNCILELVFYTLQGITAALHLDPVNSNFFQKNGLFEKMAEDLGCLGCFWTQGEWHSSLSLEKTRTFAEFCDAAFCSSEPFPAWLKNCIWILNFLDHMVKGTLKEIKLEMGEASKDDQEGTQAEGEHPVAFKRSVNELPASVYGLWGNPEDKWETRDCVIVHPGAVCVMVRLLPKLYKEGHSQLSQEIQCAVADHIQSLVKSEKSIQVMCGSGLLSTLITSCEDAFRCNSHPLHLPLTRVFEKLASQSIEPDVLR
;
A
#
# COMPACT_ATOMS: atom_id res chain seq x y z
N THR A 1 -46.37 -38.69 -18.86
CA THR A 1 -45.89 -39.94 -19.51
C THR A 1 -46.83 -40.44 -20.58
N VAL A 2 -48.13 -40.67 -20.32
CA VAL A 2 -49.09 -41.20 -21.32
C VAL A 2 -49.18 -40.35 -22.61
N GLN A 3 -49.18 -39.02 -22.52
CA GLN A 3 -49.24 -38.16 -23.71
C GLN A 3 -47.94 -38.17 -24.54
N TRP A 4 -46.79 -38.36 -23.90
CA TRP A 4 -45.49 -38.49 -24.59
C TRP A 4 -45.39 -39.81 -25.36
N GLU A 5 -45.96 -40.90 -24.83
CA GLU A 5 -46.06 -42.19 -25.53
C GLU A 5 -47.03 -42.15 -26.72
N THR A 6 -48.17 -41.45 -26.58
CA THR A 6 -49.12 -41.24 -27.68
C THR A 6 -48.51 -40.40 -28.79
N LEU A 7 -47.81 -39.31 -28.44
CA LEU A 7 -47.08 -38.50 -29.41
C LEU A 7 -45.99 -39.32 -30.11
N GLY A 8 -45.24 -40.14 -29.35
CA GLY A 8 -44.16 -40.96 -29.88
C GLY A 8 -44.66 -41.98 -30.89
N ARG A 9 -45.82 -42.61 -30.60
CA ARG A 9 -46.46 -43.56 -31.52
C ARG A 9 -46.93 -42.89 -32.81
N LEU A 10 -47.59 -41.74 -32.70
CA LEU A 10 -48.08 -40.98 -33.85
C LEU A 10 -46.93 -40.44 -34.72
N PHE A 11 -45.81 -40.07 -34.11
CA PHE A 11 -44.63 -39.62 -34.84
C PHE A 11 -43.92 -40.76 -35.58
N VAL A 12 -43.85 -41.95 -34.97
CA VAL A 12 -43.33 -43.17 -35.65
C VAL A 12 -44.23 -43.58 -36.82
N GLU A 13 -45.55 -43.45 -36.69
CA GLU A 13 -46.50 -43.66 -37.79
C GLU A 13 -46.30 -42.61 -38.90
N TYR A 14 -46.02 -41.36 -38.54
CA TYR A 14 -45.66 -40.33 -39.51
C TYR A 14 -44.35 -40.63 -40.25
N GLU A 15 -43.28 -41.04 -39.55
CA GLU A 15 -41.99 -41.39 -40.18
C GLU A 15 -42.13 -42.48 -41.26
N GLN A 16 -43.03 -43.45 -41.05
CA GLN A 16 -43.29 -44.52 -42.02
C GLN A 16 -44.04 -44.04 -43.27
N VAL A 17 -44.87 -43.01 -43.13
CA VAL A 17 -45.74 -42.50 -44.20
C VAL A 17 -45.14 -41.26 -44.89
N ALA A 18 -44.24 -40.54 -44.21
CA ALA A 18 -43.61 -39.31 -44.68
C ALA A 18 -42.99 -39.44 -46.09
N PRO A 19 -42.22 -40.49 -46.45
CA PRO A 19 -41.60 -40.60 -47.78
C PRO A 19 -42.58 -40.64 -48.96
N PHE A 20 -43.86 -40.92 -48.70
CA PHE A 20 -44.90 -41.11 -49.71
C PHE A 20 -45.89 -39.94 -49.78
N LEU A 21 -45.72 -38.91 -48.93
CA LEU A 21 -46.57 -37.73 -48.89
C LEU A 21 -46.00 -36.60 -49.75
N ILE A 22 -46.87 -35.82 -50.40
CA ILE A 22 -46.45 -34.58 -51.05
C ILE A 22 -45.98 -33.56 -49.99
N PRO A 23 -45.02 -32.67 -50.32
CA PRO A 23 -44.39 -31.76 -49.34
C PRO A 23 -45.37 -30.90 -48.53
N GLU A 24 -46.52 -30.56 -49.12
CA GLU A 24 -47.59 -29.78 -48.47
C GLU A 24 -48.38 -30.60 -47.43
N GLU A 25 -48.60 -31.89 -47.71
CA GLU A 25 -49.24 -32.82 -46.77
C GLU A 25 -48.30 -33.20 -45.61
N GLN A 26 -47.00 -33.36 -45.90
CA GLN A 26 -45.95 -33.56 -44.89
C GLN A 26 -45.93 -32.37 -43.91
N GLN A 27 -45.99 -31.15 -44.44
CA GLN A 27 -46.02 -29.90 -43.67
C GLN A 27 -47.26 -29.79 -42.79
N ARG A 28 -48.45 -30.11 -43.33
CA ARG A 28 -49.71 -30.06 -42.57
C ARG A 28 -49.71 -31.03 -41.40
N ARG A 29 -49.28 -32.29 -41.63
CA ARG A 29 -49.19 -33.30 -40.56
C ARG A 29 -48.14 -33.00 -39.50
N LEU A 30 -46.99 -32.42 -39.88
CA LEU A 30 -45.99 -31.94 -38.91
C LEU A 30 -46.53 -30.81 -38.04
N LEU A 31 -47.31 -29.89 -38.61
CA LEU A 31 -47.99 -28.83 -37.87
C LEU A 31 -49.06 -29.39 -36.91
N ASP A 32 -49.75 -30.47 -37.28
CA ASP A 32 -50.75 -31.13 -36.42
C ASP A 32 -50.14 -31.83 -35.19
N PHE A 33 -48.84 -32.17 -35.22
CA PHE A 33 -48.13 -32.70 -34.04
C PHE A 33 -47.73 -31.63 -33.04
N LEU A 34 -47.65 -30.36 -33.46
CA LEU A 34 -47.21 -29.26 -32.61
C LEU A 34 -48.14 -29.08 -31.38
N PRO A 35 -49.48 -28.95 -31.53
CA PRO A 35 -50.39 -28.81 -30.39
C PRO A 35 -50.33 -29.98 -29.40
N LEU A 36 -50.10 -31.20 -29.90
CA LEU A 36 -50.02 -32.42 -29.09
C LEU A 36 -48.70 -32.48 -28.31
N PHE A 37 -47.59 -32.07 -28.93
CA PHE A 37 -46.29 -31.92 -28.27
C PHE A 37 -46.36 -30.86 -27.17
N LEU A 38 -47.01 -29.73 -27.47
CA LEU A 38 -47.21 -28.62 -26.54
C LEU A 38 -48.02 -29.05 -25.30
N LYS A 39 -49.12 -29.78 -25.51
CA LYS A 39 -49.96 -30.28 -24.41
C LYS A 39 -49.22 -31.31 -23.53
N ALA A 40 -48.40 -32.17 -24.14
CA ALA A 40 -47.56 -33.13 -23.42
C ALA A 40 -46.45 -32.45 -22.61
N TRP A 41 -45.88 -31.36 -23.14
CA TRP A 41 -44.84 -30.55 -22.52
C TRP A 41 -45.31 -29.80 -21.27
N GLU A 42 -46.43 -29.11 -21.38
CA GLU A 42 -47.03 -28.30 -20.29
C GLU A 42 -47.33 -29.13 -19.03
N GLN A 43 -47.60 -30.42 -19.23
CA GLN A 43 -47.93 -31.38 -18.17
C GLN A 43 -46.73 -32.21 -17.70
N SER A 44 -45.58 -32.06 -18.35
CA SER A 44 -44.32 -32.66 -17.91
C SER A 44 -43.46 -31.59 -17.25
N ALA A 45 -43.25 -31.71 -15.94
CA ALA A 45 -42.38 -30.82 -15.15
C ALA A 45 -40.89 -30.96 -15.53
N GLY A 46 -40.53 -30.66 -16.79
CA GLY A 46 -39.17 -30.65 -17.32
C GLY A 46 -38.57 -32.02 -17.69
N VAL A 47 -39.24 -33.15 -17.41
CA VAL A 47 -38.74 -34.48 -17.75
C VAL A 47 -39.36 -34.98 -19.06
N ILE A 48 -38.57 -34.98 -20.13
CA ILE A 48 -39.00 -35.40 -21.47
C ILE A 48 -38.58 -36.85 -21.71
N ILE A 49 -39.54 -37.72 -22.01
CA ILE A 49 -39.27 -39.07 -22.51
C ILE A 49 -39.98 -39.17 -23.87
N PHE A 50 -39.32 -38.68 -24.92
CA PHE A 50 -39.79 -38.80 -26.30
C PHE A 50 -38.65 -39.36 -27.15
N PRO A 51 -38.81 -40.56 -27.74
CA PRO A 51 -37.86 -41.07 -28.72
C PRO A 51 -37.97 -40.20 -29.99
N ASN A 52 -36.84 -39.71 -30.52
CA ASN A 52 -36.74 -38.85 -31.71
C ASN A 52 -37.10 -37.35 -31.58
N ILE A 53 -36.90 -36.72 -30.41
CA ILE A 53 -36.97 -35.24 -30.28
C ILE A 53 -36.07 -34.56 -31.32
N GLN A 54 -34.90 -35.13 -31.58
CA GLN A 54 -33.91 -34.60 -32.52
C GLN A 54 -34.42 -34.56 -33.98
N LEU A 55 -35.23 -35.55 -34.38
CA LEU A 55 -35.74 -35.63 -35.76
C LEU A 55 -36.92 -34.67 -35.97
N LEU A 56 -37.83 -34.59 -35.00
CA LEU A 56 -38.90 -33.58 -34.97
C LEU A 56 -38.32 -32.16 -34.99
N ALA A 57 -37.28 -31.90 -34.19
CA ALA A 57 -36.59 -30.62 -34.16
C ALA A 57 -35.97 -30.24 -35.51
N SER A 58 -35.33 -31.20 -36.18
CA SER A 58 -34.74 -31.01 -37.50
C SER A 58 -35.80 -30.65 -38.55
N GLU A 59 -36.91 -31.39 -38.59
CA GLU A 59 -37.98 -31.18 -39.59
C GLU A 59 -38.76 -29.87 -39.35
N VAL A 60 -39.09 -29.55 -38.10
CA VAL A 60 -39.71 -28.25 -37.75
C VAL A 60 -38.78 -27.08 -38.11
N SER A 61 -37.47 -27.26 -37.92
CA SER A 61 -36.47 -26.26 -38.27
C SER A 61 -36.31 -26.07 -39.79
N LYS A 62 -36.37 -27.16 -40.58
CA LYS A 62 -36.39 -27.09 -42.05
C LYS A 62 -37.65 -26.40 -42.57
N LEU A 63 -38.80 -26.68 -41.95
CA LEU A 63 -40.07 -26.01 -42.26
C LEU A 63 -40.00 -24.51 -41.98
N LEU A 64 -39.50 -24.12 -40.81
CA LEU A 64 -39.30 -22.71 -40.46
C LEU A 64 -38.35 -22.03 -41.44
N THR A 65 -37.25 -22.69 -41.81
CA THR A 65 -36.30 -22.20 -42.82
C THR A 65 -36.96 -21.99 -44.19
N LYS A 66 -37.80 -22.94 -44.63
CA LYS A 66 -38.53 -22.85 -45.91
C LYS A 66 -39.54 -21.70 -45.89
N GLU A 67 -40.23 -21.50 -44.77
CA GLU A 67 -41.18 -20.40 -44.62
C GLU A 67 -40.47 -19.04 -44.59
N ILE A 68 -39.38 -18.89 -43.83
CA ILE A 68 -38.55 -17.68 -43.84
C ILE A 68 -38.07 -17.36 -45.27
N LYS A 69 -37.52 -18.35 -45.99
CA LYS A 69 -37.07 -18.18 -47.38
C LYS A 69 -38.23 -17.81 -48.33
N ARG A 70 -39.41 -18.38 -48.14
CA ARG A 70 -40.62 -18.04 -48.93
C ARG A 70 -41.05 -16.60 -48.69
N THR A 71 -41.02 -16.13 -47.44
CA THR A 71 -41.39 -14.75 -47.06
C THR A 71 -40.39 -13.72 -47.59
N LEU A 72 -39.11 -14.11 -47.72
CA LEU A 72 -38.03 -13.27 -48.24
C LEU A 72 -38.00 -13.20 -49.78
N ASN A 73 -38.39 -14.26 -50.48
CA ASN A 73 -38.26 -14.34 -51.93
C ASN A 73 -39.17 -13.34 -52.67
N GLY A 74 -38.56 -12.44 -53.46
CA GLY A 74 -39.25 -11.54 -54.38
C GLY A 74 -39.74 -10.22 -53.78
N LYS A 75 -39.44 -9.93 -52.51
CA LYS A 75 -39.81 -8.66 -51.84
C LYS A 75 -38.62 -7.68 -51.73
N PRO A 76 -38.84 -6.36 -51.84
CA PRO A 76 -37.82 -5.36 -51.48
C PRO A 76 -37.50 -5.43 -49.99
N ALA A 77 -36.28 -5.02 -49.60
CA ALA A 77 -35.70 -5.29 -48.29
C ALA A 77 -36.52 -4.73 -47.09
N GLU A 78 -37.15 -3.56 -47.25
CA GLU A 78 -38.01 -2.95 -46.22
C GLU A 78 -39.31 -3.75 -46.00
N GLU A 79 -39.94 -4.21 -47.08
CA GLU A 79 -41.16 -5.05 -47.02
C GLU A 79 -40.86 -6.46 -46.51
N ALA A 80 -39.68 -6.99 -46.83
CA ALA A 80 -39.20 -8.27 -46.32
C ALA A 80 -38.96 -8.22 -44.80
N ARG A 81 -38.42 -7.10 -44.28
CA ARG A 81 -38.24 -6.86 -42.85
C ARG A 81 -39.59 -6.84 -42.11
N LEU A 82 -40.55 -6.04 -42.58
CA LEU A 82 -41.88 -5.92 -41.96
C LEU A 82 -42.63 -7.25 -41.95
N ALA A 83 -42.56 -8.01 -43.05
CA ALA A 83 -43.18 -9.32 -43.14
C ALA A 83 -42.57 -10.33 -42.16
N LEU A 84 -41.26 -10.23 -41.89
CA LEU A 84 -40.59 -11.07 -40.89
C LEU A 84 -40.96 -10.68 -39.46
N GLU A 85 -41.02 -9.39 -39.13
CA GLU A 85 -41.45 -8.91 -37.79
C GLU A 85 -42.87 -9.40 -37.46
N HIS A 86 -43.81 -9.22 -38.38
CA HIS A 86 -45.18 -9.70 -38.20
C HIS A 86 -45.28 -11.23 -38.07
N MET A 87 -44.42 -11.98 -38.80
CA MET A 87 -44.35 -13.43 -38.68
C MET A 87 -43.79 -13.91 -37.34
N LEU A 88 -42.86 -13.16 -36.76
CA LEU A 88 -42.20 -13.48 -35.49
C LEU A 88 -43.08 -13.08 -34.29
N GLN A 89 -43.86 -11.99 -34.42
CA GLN A 89 -44.82 -11.53 -33.40
C GLN A 89 -46.04 -12.46 -33.25
N GLN A 90 -46.48 -13.12 -34.33
CA GLN A 90 -47.71 -13.92 -34.30
C GLN A 90 -47.56 -15.34 -33.72
N LYS A 91 -46.38 -15.75 -33.23
CA LYS A 91 -46.15 -17.12 -32.75
C LYS A 91 -45.33 -17.13 -31.47
N GLU A 92 -45.98 -16.79 -30.37
CA GLU A 92 -45.47 -17.05 -29.03
C GLU A 92 -45.49 -18.55 -28.71
N GLU A 93 -44.51 -18.97 -27.91
CA GLU A 93 -44.30 -20.27 -27.29
C GLU A 93 -43.52 -21.38 -28.06
N ARG A 94 -42.27 -21.53 -27.59
CA ARG A 94 -41.57 -22.77 -27.17
C ARG A 94 -40.33 -23.22 -27.93
N THR A 95 -39.40 -23.65 -27.09
CA THR A 95 -38.04 -24.17 -27.25
C THR A 95 -37.91 -25.37 -28.17
N MET A 96 -36.82 -25.43 -28.95
CA MET A 96 -36.34 -26.65 -29.59
C MET A 96 -34.81 -26.62 -29.81
N TRP A 97 -34.15 -27.75 -29.53
CA TRP A 97 -32.71 -28.02 -29.74
C TRP A 97 -32.46 -28.95 -30.93
N ASN A 98 -31.26 -28.83 -31.51
CA ASN A 98 -30.68 -29.49 -32.71
C ASN A 98 -31.24 -29.06 -34.07
N ILE A 99 -30.89 -27.82 -34.39
CA ILE A 99 -31.29 -26.98 -35.52
C ILE A 99 -30.15 -26.81 -36.55
N ILE A 100 -28.92 -27.18 -36.19
CA ILE A 100 -27.68 -26.86 -36.93
C ILE A 100 -27.49 -27.72 -38.21
N GLY A 101 -28.53 -28.40 -38.68
CA GLY A 101 -28.51 -29.19 -39.93
C GLY A 101 -29.64 -28.85 -40.89
N SER A 102 -30.45 -27.84 -40.56
CA SER A 102 -31.72 -27.53 -41.22
C SER A 102 -31.65 -26.32 -42.16
N GLY A 103 -30.52 -25.58 -42.15
CA GLY A 103 -30.37 -24.30 -42.82
C GLY A 103 -30.97 -23.10 -42.07
N LEU A 104 -31.50 -23.30 -40.85
CA LEU A 104 -32.00 -22.22 -40.01
C LEU A 104 -30.92 -21.21 -39.58
N PRO A 105 -29.67 -21.63 -39.26
CA PRO A 105 -28.59 -20.69 -38.96
C PRO A 105 -28.41 -19.63 -40.05
N ALA A 106 -28.33 -20.06 -41.32
CA ALA A 106 -28.25 -19.16 -42.47
C ALA A 106 -29.45 -18.21 -42.60
N ALA A 107 -30.67 -18.72 -42.40
CA ALA A 107 -31.89 -17.93 -42.47
C ALA A 107 -31.97 -16.87 -41.36
N LEU A 108 -31.60 -17.23 -40.13
CA LEU A 108 -31.58 -16.29 -39.00
C LEU A 108 -30.50 -15.22 -39.15
N MET A 109 -29.34 -15.53 -39.74
CA MET A 109 -28.36 -14.50 -40.10
C MET A 109 -28.90 -13.53 -41.15
N GLN A 110 -29.67 -14.01 -42.12
CA GLN A 110 -30.30 -13.15 -43.11
C GLN A 110 -31.35 -12.23 -42.47
N CYS A 111 -32.13 -12.73 -41.51
CA CYS A 111 -33.04 -11.91 -40.73
C CYS A 111 -32.30 -10.83 -39.94
N LEU A 112 -31.23 -11.19 -39.21
CA LEU A 112 -30.43 -10.24 -38.44
C LEU A 112 -29.80 -9.16 -39.32
N TYR A 113 -29.32 -9.52 -40.52
CA TYR A 113 -28.84 -8.54 -41.49
C TYR A 113 -29.92 -7.52 -41.85
N LEU A 114 -31.13 -7.98 -42.20
CA LEU A 114 -32.23 -7.06 -42.55
C LEU A 114 -32.67 -6.19 -41.37
N PHE A 115 -32.73 -6.76 -40.17
CA PHE A 115 -33.08 -6.02 -38.96
C PHE A 115 -32.04 -4.98 -38.59
N PHE A 116 -30.76 -5.26 -38.82
CA PHE A 116 -29.67 -4.33 -38.58
C PHE A 116 -29.62 -3.21 -39.63
N THR A 117 -29.64 -3.53 -40.93
CA THR A 117 -29.37 -2.54 -41.98
C THR A 117 -30.52 -1.61 -42.32
N PHE A 118 -31.78 -2.00 -42.05
CA PHE A 118 -32.96 -1.23 -42.45
C PHE A 118 -33.75 -0.77 -41.20
N PRO A 119 -33.60 0.47 -40.72
CA PRO A 119 -34.38 0.99 -39.61
C PRO A 119 -35.86 1.19 -39.98
N LEU A 120 -36.78 0.92 -39.05
CA LEU A 120 -38.21 1.21 -39.21
C LEU A 120 -38.44 2.72 -39.29
N LYS A 121 -39.14 3.19 -40.33
CA LYS A 121 -39.76 4.52 -40.32
C LYS A 121 -40.91 4.50 -39.32
N LYS A 122 -40.70 5.00 -38.10
CA LYS A 122 -41.81 5.28 -37.18
C LYS A 122 -42.72 6.33 -37.83
N THR A 123 -43.93 5.95 -38.23
CA THR A 123 -45.03 6.91 -38.37
C THR A 123 -45.32 7.46 -36.97
N SER A 124 -45.35 8.79 -36.87
CA SER A 124 -45.48 9.57 -35.65
C SER A 124 -46.54 9.06 -34.66
N ASP A 125 -46.20 9.16 -33.38
CA ASP A 125 -47.12 9.26 -32.22
C ASP A 125 -47.75 7.97 -31.69
N ASP A 126 -46.93 7.05 -31.16
CA ASP A 126 -47.32 6.28 -29.96
C ASP A 126 -46.08 5.96 -29.11
N GLY A 127 -46.12 6.42 -27.87
CA GLY A 127 -45.02 6.45 -26.91
C GLY A 127 -44.91 5.21 -26.03
N GLU A 128 -45.46 4.07 -26.45
CA GLU A 128 -45.34 2.80 -25.74
C GLU A 128 -44.43 1.88 -26.56
N THR A 129 -43.18 1.69 -26.10
CA THR A 129 -42.37 0.56 -26.55
C THR A 129 -43.09 -0.72 -26.16
N ASN A 130 -43.74 -1.39 -27.12
CA ASN A 130 -44.38 -2.70 -26.94
C ASN A 130 -43.37 -3.66 -26.27
N GLU A 131 -43.61 -4.03 -25.01
CA GLU A 131 -42.75 -4.96 -24.26
C GLU A 131 -42.57 -6.31 -24.99
N ASP A 132 -43.59 -6.72 -25.78
CA ASP A 132 -43.60 -7.94 -26.58
C ASP A 132 -42.55 -7.95 -27.72
N GLU A 133 -42.21 -6.78 -28.30
CA GLU A 133 -41.17 -6.67 -29.34
C GLU A 133 -39.76 -6.89 -28.78
N SER A 134 -39.53 -6.41 -27.55
CA SER A 134 -38.25 -6.60 -26.85
C SER A 134 -38.05 -8.07 -26.44
N GLN A 135 -39.10 -8.73 -25.97
CA GLN A 135 -39.05 -10.15 -25.57
C GLN A 135 -38.81 -11.09 -26.77
N THR A 136 -39.46 -10.84 -27.90
CA THR A 136 -39.23 -11.61 -29.14
C THR A 136 -37.82 -11.42 -29.69
N GLN A 137 -37.30 -10.19 -29.65
CA GLN A 137 -35.90 -9.89 -29.99
C GLN A 137 -34.93 -10.66 -29.07
N GLU A 138 -35.14 -10.62 -27.75
CA GLU A 138 -34.27 -11.30 -26.79
C GLU A 138 -34.26 -12.82 -26.99
N MET A 139 -35.43 -13.42 -27.26
CA MET A 139 -35.55 -14.85 -27.55
C MET A 139 -34.81 -15.24 -28.84
N LEU A 140 -34.97 -14.47 -29.92
CA LEU A 140 -34.25 -14.69 -31.17
C LEU A 140 -32.74 -14.62 -30.98
N VAL A 141 -32.26 -13.63 -30.24
CA VAL A 141 -30.84 -13.49 -29.91
C VAL A 141 -30.36 -14.69 -29.09
N LYS A 142 -31.08 -15.10 -28.04
CA LYS A 142 -30.73 -16.29 -27.24
C LYS A 142 -30.61 -17.56 -28.08
N ILE A 143 -31.51 -17.76 -29.05
CA ILE A 143 -31.46 -18.90 -29.98
C ILE A 143 -30.22 -18.79 -30.87
N MET A 144 -29.96 -17.62 -31.46
CA MET A 144 -28.77 -17.38 -32.29
C MET A 144 -27.47 -17.61 -31.51
N LEU A 145 -27.37 -17.09 -30.28
CA LEU A 145 -26.22 -17.27 -29.42
C LEU A 145 -25.97 -18.76 -29.09
N SER A 146 -27.03 -19.51 -28.80
CA SER A 146 -26.92 -20.96 -28.54
C SER A 146 -26.39 -21.73 -29.74
N MET A 147 -26.90 -21.43 -30.95
CA MET A 147 -26.47 -22.11 -32.17
C MET A 147 -25.04 -21.74 -32.59
N TYR A 148 -24.68 -20.45 -32.55
CA TYR A 148 -23.37 -19.98 -33.02
C TYR A 148 -22.24 -20.18 -32.02
N ARG A 149 -22.56 -20.60 -30.79
CA ARG A 149 -21.55 -21.08 -29.86
C ARG A 149 -20.90 -22.39 -30.33
N GLU A 150 -21.65 -23.18 -31.11
CA GLU A 150 -21.19 -24.44 -31.66
C GLU A 150 -20.49 -24.23 -33.01
N LYS A 151 -19.32 -24.86 -33.20
CA LYS A 151 -18.51 -24.76 -34.43
C LYS A 151 -19.30 -25.17 -35.68
N GLN A 152 -20.15 -26.18 -35.56
CA GLN A 152 -21.01 -26.65 -36.65
C GLN A 152 -21.99 -25.56 -37.10
N GLY A 153 -22.46 -24.71 -36.18
CA GLY A 153 -23.39 -23.63 -36.48
C GLY A 153 -22.75 -22.55 -37.33
N VAL A 154 -21.47 -22.27 -37.08
CA VAL A 154 -20.67 -21.32 -37.87
C VAL A 154 -20.34 -21.89 -39.25
N GLU A 155 -20.06 -23.19 -39.38
CA GLU A 155 -19.82 -23.85 -40.68
C GLU A 155 -21.06 -23.77 -41.59
N GLU A 156 -22.27 -23.96 -41.06
CA GLU A 156 -23.50 -23.80 -41.85
C GLU A 156 -23.70 -22.37 -42.39
N LEU A 157 -23.17 -21.34 -41.71
CA LEU A 157 -23.25 -19.96 -42.18
C LEU A 157 -22.43 -19.70 -43.45
N LEU A 158 -21.37 -20.49 -43.68
CA LEU A 158 -20.49 -20.30 -44.83
C LEU A 158 -21.22 -20.54 -46.16
N ALA A 159 -22.32 -21.29 -46.14
CA ALA A 159 -23.13 -21.56 -47.33
C ALA A 159 -24.00 -20.36 -47.78
N ALA A 160 -24.08 -19.27 -47.00
CA ALA A 160 -25.09 -18.23 -47.19
C ALA A 160 -24.55 -16.82 -47.50
N ASP A 161 -23.24 -16.60 -47.53
CA ASP A 161 -22.56 -15.30 -47.74
C ASP A 161 -23.02 -14.11 -46.86
N LYS A 162 -23.94 -14.32 -45.92
CA LYS A 162 -24.53 -13.27 -45.08
C LYS A 162 -23.64 -12.86 -43.91
N LEU A 163 -22.71 -13.70 -43.47
CA LEU A 163 -21.77 -13.35 -42.41
C LEU A 163 -20.85 -12.20 -42.83
N GLN A 164 -20.24 -12.30 -44.02
CA GLN A 164 -19.42 -11.22 -44.58
C GLN A 164 -20.24 -9.93 -44.73
N SER A 165 -21.45 -10.05 -45.28
CA SER A 165 -22.34 -8.91 -45.51
C SER A 165 -22.66 -8.17 -44.19
N LEU A 166 -22.90 -8.90 -43.10
CA LEU A 166 -23.19 -8.32 -41.80
C LEU A 166 -21.96 -7.64 -41.19
N ILE A 167 -20.77 -8.25 -41.27
CA ILE A 167 -19.52 -7.64 -40.79
C ILE A 167 -19.23 -6.34 -41.56
N ILE A 168 -19.36 -6.37 -42.90
CA ILE A 168 -19.17 -5.17 -43.73
C ILE A 168 -20.21 -4.11 -43.37
N ALA A 169 -21.49 -4.48 -43.19
CA ALA A 169 -22.53 -3.56 -42.77
C ALA A 169 -22.22 -2.91 -41.41
N THR A 170 -21.70 -3.67 -40.44
CA THR A 170 -21.24 -3.08 -39.17
C THR A 170 -20.10 -2.09 -39.35
N ALA A 171 -19.22 -2.32 -40.32
CA ALA A 171 -18.11 -1.44 -40.65
C ALA A 171 -18.50 -0.24 -41.53
N SER A 172 -19.66 -0.26 -42.20
CA SER A 172 -20.05 0.72 -43.22
C SER A 172 -21.34 1.51 -42.95
N LEU A 173 -22.25 0.99 -42.12
CA LEU A 173 -23.60 1.53 -41.92
C LEU A 173 -23.91 1.76 -40.43
N TRP A 174 -22.91 1.86 -39.57
CA TRP A 174 -23.11 1.94 -38.12
C TRP A 174 -23.87 3.19 -37.65
N ASP A 175 -23.81 4.27 -38.42
CA ASP A 175 -24.58 5.51 -38.23
C ASP A 175 -26.03 5.40 -38.74
N GLN A 176 -26.28 4.53 -39.71
CA GLN A 176 -27.55 4.42 -40.45
C GLN A 176 -28.36 3.16 -40.06
N CYS A 177 -27.81 2.30 -39.21
CA CYS A 177 -28.43 1.04 -38.80
C CYS A 177 -29.48 1.21 -37.70
N CYS A 178 -30.29 0.17 -37.46
CA CYS A 178 -31.33 0.20 -36.46
C CYS A 178 -30.76 0.17 -35.02
N HIS A 179 -31.00 1.23 -34.24
CA HIS A 179 -30.48 1.38 -32.88
C HIS A 179 -30.82 0.21 -31.94
N SER A 180 -32.05 -0.33 -32.00
CA SER A 180 -32.47 -1.45 -31.16
C SER A 180 -31.73 -2.75 -31.49
N TRP A 181 -31.14 -2.87 -32.67
CA TRP A 181 -30.43 -4.07 -33.14
C TRP A 181 -28.90 -3.96 -33.06
N LYS A 182 -28.32 -2.81 -32.68
CA LYS A 182 -26.86 -2.63 -32.53
C LYS A 182 -26.25 -3.62 -31.53
N VAL A 183 -26.70 -3.56 -30.28
CA VAL A 183 -26.21 -4.43 -29.18
C VAL A 183 -26.45 -5.92 -29.48
N PRO A 184 -27.67 -6.35 -29.88
CA PRO A 184 -27.93 -7.73 -30.32
C PRO A 184 -27.00 -8.23 -31.43
N THR A 185 -26.79 -7.42 -32.47
CA THR A 185 -25.93 -7.78 -33.60
C THR A 185 -24.49 -7.94 -33.13
N GLY A 186 -24.00 -7.01 -32.31
CA GLY A 186 -22.68 -7.09 -31.70
C GLY A 186 -22.49 -8.34 -30.84
N LEU A 187 -23.48 -8.73 -30.04
CA LEU A 187 -23.44 -9.95 -29.21
C LEU A 187 -23.37 -11.24 -30.05
N VAL A 188 -24.18 -11.31 -31.11
CA VAL A 188 -24.17 -12.45 -32.03
C VAL A 188 -22.82 -12.54 -32.76
N LEU A 189 -22.31 -11.43 -33.29
CA LEU A 189 -21.02 -11.39 -33.98
C LEU A 189 -19.84 -11.77 -33.06
N ARG A 190 -19.82 -11.29 -31.81
CA ARG A 190 -18.84 -11.70 -30.79
C ARG A 190 -18.94 -13.19 -30.43
N THR A 191 -20.13 -13.78 -30.54
CA THR A 191 -20.29 -15.22 -30.29
C THR A 191 -19.75 -16.04 -31.46
N ILE A 192 -20.02 -15.58 -32.69
CA ILE A 192 -19.46 -16.18 -33.91
C ILE A 192 -17.93 -16.07 -33.93
N SER A 193 -17.35 -14.94 -33.51
CA SER A 193 -15.87 -14.77 -33.49
C SER A 193 -15.19 -15.83 -32.62
N LYS A 194 -15.76 -16.13 -31.45
CA LYS A 194 -15.23 -17.12 -30.50
C LYS A 194 -15.33 -18.57 -30.99
N ALA A 195 -16.31 -18.87 -31.86
CA ALA A 195 -16.58 -20.21 -32.38
C ALA A 195 -16.02 -20.45 -33.80
N GLN A 196 -15.15 -19.55 -34.28
CA GLN A 196 -14.55 -19.67 -35.61
C GLN A 196 -13.83 -21.01 -35.83
N THR A 197 -13.92 -21.49 -37.07
CA THR A 197 -13.25 -22.69 -37.55
C THR A 197 -12.19 -22.33 -38.59
N LYS A 198 -11.34 -23.31 -38.94
CA LYS A 198 -10.34 -23.11 -39.99
C LYS A 198 -10.99 -22.75 -41.33
N ASN A 199 -12.15 -23.35 -41.65
CA ASN A 199 -12.89 -23.06 -42.88
C ASN A 199 -13.48 -21.64 -42.85
N SER A 200 -14.08 -21.24 -41.74
CA SER A 200 -14.64 -19.88 -41.62
C SER A 200 -13.56 -18.80 -41.75
N ILE A 201 -12.38 -19.04 -41.19
CA ILE A 201 -11.24 -18.12 -41.30
C ILE A 201 -10.75 -18.03 -42.75
N LEU A 202 -10.57 -19.17 -43.43
CA LEU A 202 -10.15 -19.18 -44.84
C LEU A 202 -11.19 -18.53 -45.75
N TYR A 203 -12.48 -18.73 -45.47
CA TYR A 203 -13.57 -18.07 -46.19
C TYR A 203 -13.50 -16.54 -46.01
N LEU A 204 -13.44 -16.05 -44.76
CA LEU A 204 -13.37 -14.61 -44.47
C LEU A 204 -12.14 -13.94 -45.09
N GLN A 205 -11.00 -14.65 -45.12
CA GLN A 205 -9.79 -14.18 -45.78
C GLN A 205 -9.95 -14.16 -47.32
N ALA A 206 -10.55 -15.19 -47.91
CA ALA A 206 -10.74 -15.29 -49.37
C ALA A 206 -11.64 -14.17 -49.92
N VAL A 207 -12.56 -13.67 -49.10
CA VAL A 207 -13.48 -12.58 -49.45
C VAL A 207 -12.99 -11.19 -49.01
N ASP A 208 -11.72 -11.04 -48.58
CA ASP A 208 -11.12 -9.78 -48.11
C ASP A 208 -11.95 -9.09 -47.00
N CYS A 209 -12.60 -9.86 -46.12
CA CYS A 209 -13.59 -9.32 -45.19
C CYS A 209 -12.99 -8.28 -44.24
N ILE A 210 -11.81 -8.56 -43.67
CA ILE A 210 -11.16 -7.68 -42.69
C ILE A 210 -10.61 -6.44 -43.38
N LYS A 211 -9.99 -6.60 -44.55
CA LYS A 211 -9.52 -5.50 -45.38
C LYS A 211 -10.64 -4.52 -45.74
N ILE A 212 -11.78 -5.01 -46.23
CA ILE A 212 -12.94 -4.16 -46.57
C ILE A 212 -13.48 -3.46 -45.32
N ALA A 213 -13.60 -4.19 -44.20
CA ALA A 213 -14.06 -3.62 -42.94
C ALA A 213 -13.15 -2.48 -42.43
N ILE A 214 -11.83 -2.67 -42.45
CA ILE A 214 -10.87 -1.63 -42.05
C ILE A 214 -10.99 -0.41 -42.95
N GLN A 215 -11.04 -0.58 -44.28
CA GLN A 215 -11.15 0.54 -45.22
C GLN A 215 -12.44 1.34 -45.02
N ASN A 216 -13.55 0.68 -44.72
CA ASN A 216 -14.82 1.34 -44.44
C ASN A 216 -14.79 2.09 -43.10
N LEU A 217 -14.32 1.43 -42.04
CA LEU A 217 -14.17 2.05 -40.72
C LEU A 217 -13.18 3.22 -40.75
N PHE A 218 -12.12 3.16 -41.56
CA PHE A 218 -11.16 4.26 -41.67
C PHE A 218 -11.78 5.54 -42.25
N LYS A 219 -12.69 5.38 -43.21
CA LYS A 219 -13.46 6.47 -43.82
C LYS A 219 -14.54 6.99 -42.86
N LEU A 220 -15.26 6.08 -42.21
CA LEU A 220 -16.35 6.43 -41.29
C LEU A 220 -15.88 6.96 -39.96
N ALA A 221 -14.67 6.61 -39.52
CA ALA A 221 -14.10 7.05 -38.26
C ALA A 221 -14.31 8.56 -38.11
N ASP A 222 -13.97 9.37 -39.12
CA ASP A 222 -14.07 10.84 -39.12
C ASP A 222 -15.49 11.38 -38.92
N ALA A 223 -16.52 10.66 -39.37
CA ALA A 223 -17.92 11.06 -39.27
C ALA A 223 -18.63 10.56 -38.00
N LEU A 224 -18.17 9.45 -37.41
CA LEU A 224 -18.79 8.83 -36.25
C LEU A 224 -18.42 9.51 -34.92
N LEU A 225 -19.29 9.34 -33.92
CA LEU A 225 -18.95 9.56 -32.52
C LEU A 225 -17.88 8.54 -32.08
N ALA A 226 -16.99 8.93 -31.16
CA ALA A 226 -15.89 8.08 -30.72
C ALA A 226 -16.35 6.74 -30.12
N CYS A 227 -17.42 6.74 -29.32
CA CYS A 227 -17.99 5.52 -28.73
C CYS A 227 -18.56 4.56 -29.78
N ASP A 228 -19.29 5.08 -30.77
CA ASP A 228 -19.82 4.28 -31.88
C ASP A 228 -18.69 3.67 -32.73
N ALA A 229 -17.63 4.44 -32.97
CA ALA A 229 -16.45 3.93 -33.67
C ALA A 229 -15.74 2.84 -32.86
N CYS A 230 -15.65 2.98 -31.54
CA CYS A 230 -15.13 1.95 -30.63
C CYS A 230 -15.96 0.66 -30.70
N GLU A 231 -17.29 0.76 -30.61
CA GLU A 231 -18.14 -0.43 -30.67
C GLU A 231 -17.99 -1.16 -32.00
N ALA A 232 -18.05 -0.46 -33.13
CA ALA A 232 -17.93 -1.06 -34.45
C ALA A 232 -16.55 -1.72 -34.68
N VAL A 233 -15.45 -1.05 -34.30
CA VAL A 233 -14.10 -1.61 -34.45
C VAL A 233 -13.83 -2.75 -33.47
N SER A 234 -14.42 -2.71 -32.27
CA SER A 234 -14.27 -3.78 -31.27
C SER A 234 -14.78 -5.12 -31.82
N ILE A 235 -15.93 -5.11 -32.51
CA ILE A 235 -16.52 -6.30 -33.13
C ILE A 235 -15.57 -6.88 -34.19
N VAL A 236 -15.05 -6.04 -35.10
CA VAL A 236 -14.08 -6.49 -36.12
C VAL A 236 -12.80 -7.03 -35.48
N LEU A 237 -12.32 -6.38 -34.41
CA LEU A 237 -11.11 -6.80 -33.69
C LEU A 237 -11.31 -8.14 -32.97
N CYS A 238 -12.52 -8.47 -32.50
CA CYS A 238 -12.83 -9.79 -31.95
C CYS A 238 -12.57 -10.91 -32.98
N PHE A 239 -13.00 -10.73 -34.24
CA PHE A 239 -12.74 -11.70 -35.31
C PHE A 239 -11.24 -11.91 -35.55
N VAL A 240 -10.46 -10.83 -35.51
CA VAL A 240 -9.00 -10.90 -35.67
C VAL A 240 -8.36 -11.64 -34.49
N LYS A 241 -8.65 -11.22 -33.25
CA LYS A 241 -8.05 -11.79 -32.04
C LYS A 241 -8.43 -13.26 -31.84
N ASP A 242 -9.71 -13.59 -31.95
CA ASP A 242 -10.21 -14.95 -31.68
C ASP A 242 -9.79 -15.96 -32.77
N SER A 243 -9.50 -15.49 -33.99
CA SER A 243 -8.98 -16.35 -35.07
C SER A 243 -7.56 -16.85 -34.84
N TYR A 244 -6.73 -16.06 -34.14
CA TYR A 244 -5.29 -16.26 -34.09
C TYR A 244 -4.84 -17.64 -33.54
N PRO A 245 -5.43 -18.19 -32.46
CA PRO A 245 -5.09 -19.53 -31.98
C PRO A 245 -5.35 -20.65 -33.00
N VAL A 246 -6.25 -20.42 -33.96
CA VAL A 246 -6.58 -21.38 -35.02
C VAL A 246 -5.76 -21.12 -36.28
N SER A 247 -5.63 -19.86 -36.69
CA SER A 247 -4.86 -19.44 -37.87
C SER A 247 -4.47 -17.96 -37.81
N PRO A 248 -3.23 -17.56 -38.16
CA PRO A 248 -2.80 -16.16 -38.16
C PRO A 248 -3.31 -15.36 -39.37
N ALA A 249 -4.09 -15.97 -40.27
CA ALA A 249 -4.52 -15.39 -41.53
C ALA A 249 -5.18 -14.00 -41.40
N LEU A 250 -6.21 -13.88 -40.56
CA LEU A 250 -6.94 -12.60 -40.40
C LEU A 250 -6.10 -11.54 -39.69
N LEU A 251 -5.19 -11.94 -38.79
CA LEU A 251 -4.23 -11.01 -38.19
C LEU A 251 -3.28 -10.45 -39.25
N THR A 252 -2.73 -11.29 -40.13
CA THR A 252 -1.87 -10.80 -41.22
C THR A 252 -2.61 -9.91 -42.20
N GLU A 253 -3.90 -10.17 -42.46
CA GLU A 253 -4.74 -9.30 -43.27
C GLU A 253 -4.96 -7.95 -42.56
N PHE A 254 -5.24 -7.96 -41.26
CA PHE A 254 -5.39 -6.75 -40.45
C PHE A 254 -4.12 -5.88 -40.44
N GLU A 255 -2.95 -6.50 -40.24
CA GLU A 255 -1.64 -5.85 -40.24
C GLU A 255 -1.30 -5.18 -41.58
N ASN A 256 -1.54 -5.89 -42.68
CA ASN A 256 -1.20 -5.41 -44.02
C ASN A 256 -2.13 -4.31 -44.56
N ASN A 257 -3.26 -4.05 -43.89
CA ASN A 257 -4.27 -3.09 -44.33
C ASN A 257 -4.47 -1.94 -43.32
N ASP A 258 -3.40 -1.51 -42.65
CA ASP A 258 -3.40 -0.37 -41.73
C ASP A 258 -4.34 -0.50 -40.51
N GLY A 259 -4.65 -1.72 -40.09
CA GLY A 259 -5.53 -1.97 -38.94
C GLY A 259 -5.04 -1.29 -37.64
N TYR A 260 -3.74 -1.30 -37.38
CA TYR A 260 -3.18 -0.61 -36.21
C TYR A 260 -3.23 0.92 -36.32
N GLN A 261 -3.13 1.48 -37.52
CA GLN A 261 -3.31 2.92 -37.73
C GLN A 261 -4.77 3.34 -37.53
N LEU A 262 -5.72 2.48 -37.95
CA LEU A 262 -7.14 2.67 -37.64
C LEU A 262 -7.37 2.73 -36.12
N LEU A 263 -6.84 1.76 -35.37
CA LEU A 263 -6.98 1.73 -33.91
C LEU A 263 -6.38 2.98 -33.27
N LEU A 264 -5.18 3.39 -33.68
CA LEU A 264 -4.57 4.62 -33.20
C LEU A 264 -5.43 5.85 -33.48
N LYS A 265 -6.00 5.96 -34.69
CA LYS A 265 -6.89 7.07 -35.09
C LYS A 265 -8.16 7.12 -34.24
N ILE A 266 -8.81 5.97 -34.00
CA ILE A 266 -10.04 5.90 -33.21
C ILE A 266 -9.76 6.20 -31.74
N LEU A 267 -8.75 5.57 -31.14
CA LEU A 267 -8.44 5.69 -29.71
C LEU A 267 -8.02 7.11 -29.30
N LEU A 268 -7.31 7.83 -30.17
CA LEU A 268 -6.96 9.24 -29.93
C LEU A 268 -8.17 10.18 -29.98
N ARG A 269 -9.29 9.77 -30.60
CA ARG A 269 -10.53 10.55 -30.61
C ARG A 269 -11.41 10.31 -29.40
N CYS A 270 -11.07 9.33 -28.56
CA CYS A 270 -11.79 9.03 -27.32
C CYS A 270 -11.39 9.97 -26.15
N GLU A 271 -10.51 10.95 -26.39
CA GLU A 271 -10.11 11.93 -25.37
C GLU A 271 -11.30 12.76 -24.88
N GLY A 272 -11.49 12.85 -23.55
CA GLY A 272 -12.52 13.70 -22.95
C GLY A 272 -13.92 13.09 -22.80
N LEU A 273 -14.11 11.79 -23.08
CA LEU A 273 -15.34 11.07 -22.69
C LEU A 273 -15.43 10.99 -21.14
N GLN A 274 -16.56 11.42 -20.56
CA GLN A 274 -16.69 11.78 -19.13
C GLN A 274 -16.40 10.66 -18.10
N GLN A 275 -16.05 11.11 -16.89
CA GLN A 275 -15.28 10.42 -15.83
C GLN A 275 -16.02 9.41 -14.92
N ASN A 276 -17.27 9.02 -15.16
CA ASN A 276 -18.01 8.22 -14.17
C ASN A 276 -18.16 6.73 -14.48
N GLU A 277 -17.93 6.28 -15.71
CA GLU A 277 -17.74 4.87 -16.08
C GLU A 277 -17.15 4.89 -17.50
N GLY A 278 -15.87 4.50 -17.65
CA GLY A 278 -15.21 4.53 -18.96
C GLY A 278 -15.99 3.70 -19.98
N ASP A 279 -15.99 4.14 -21.24
CA ASP A 279 -16.63 3.41 -22.34
C ASP A 279 -16.19 1.93 -22.32
N PRO A 280 -17.12 0.96 -22.12
CA PRO A 280 -16.77 -0.45 -22.00
C PRO A 280 -16.06 -0.97 -23.26
N TYR A 281 -16.37 -0.43 -24.43
CA TYR A 281 -15.76 -0.83 -25.69
C TYR A 281 -14.33 -0.29 -25.85
N LEU A 282 -14.05 0.90 -25.32
CA LEU A 282 -12.67 1.41 -25.25
C LEU A 282 -11.79 0.45 -24.44
N ASN A 283 -12.28 0.01 -23.29
CA ASN A 283 -11.55 -0.93 -22.44
C ASN A 283 -11.40 -2.30 -23.13
N GLU A 284 -12.46 -2.79 -23.79
CA GLU A 284 -12.40 -4.03 -24.59
C GLU A 284 -11.33 -3.95 -25.69
N ILE A 285 -11.26 -2.85 -26.43
CA ILE A 285 -10.23 -2.65 -27.48
C ILE A 285 -8.83 -2.66 -26.88
N LEU A 286 -8.61 -1.95 -25.77
CA LEU A 286 -7.29 -1.92 -25.11
C LEU A 286 -6.88 -3.30 -24.60
N ASP A 287 -7.80 -4.07 -24.03
CA ASP A 287 -7.55 -5.44 -23.56
C ASP A 287 -7.24 -6.37 -24.73
N MET A 288 -7.98 -6.24 -25.84
CA MET A 288 -7.68 -6.98 -27.08
C MET A 288 -6.33 -6.58 -27.67
N LEU A 289 -6.00 -5.29 -27.72
CA LEU A 289 -4.71 -4.79 -28.21
C LEU A 289 -3.55 -5.29 -27.35
N THR A 290 -3.75 -5.35 -26.03
CA THR A 290 -2.81 -5.95 -25.08
C THR A 290 -2.59 -7.42 -25.43
N CYS A 291 -3.65 -8.20 -25.64
CA CYS A 291 -3.54 -9.61 -26.07
C CYS A 291 -2.79 -9.77 -27.40
N LEU A 292 -3.08 -8.91 -28.37
CA LEU A 292 -2.45 -8.94 -29.69
C LEU A 292 -0.93 -8.74 -29.64
N THR A 293 -0.38 -8.12 -28.59
CA THR A 293 1.08 -8.03 -28.40
C THR A 293 1.77 -9.40 -28.33
N THR A 294 1.07 -10.43 -27.88
CA THR A 294 1.58 -11.82 -27.79
C THR A 294 1.37 -12.63 -29.07
N CYS A 295 0.64 -12.09 -30.05
CA CYS A 295 0.32 -12.76 -31.31
C CYS A 295 1.43 -12.55 -32.35
N GLY A 296 2.22 -13.57 -32.66
CA GLY A 296 3.18 -13.55 -33.76
C GLY A 296 3.87 -14.89 -33.99
N LYS A 297 4.46 -15.08 -35.17
CA LYS A 297 5.03 -16.39 -35.58
C LYS A 297 6.39 -16.70 -34.95
N THR A 298 7.17 -15.67 -34.63
CA THR A 298 8.53 -15.80 -34.12
C THR A 298 8.71 -14.90 -32.91
N GLU A 299 9.38 -15.42 -31.87
CA GLU A 299 9.80 -14.61 -30.75
C GLU A 299 10.83 -13.56 -31.19
N LEU A 300 10.77 -12.39 -30.57
CA LEU A 300 11.72 -11.31 -30.81
C LEU A 300 13.09 -11.73 -30.27
N LYS A 301 14.11 -11.63 -31.13
CA LYS A 301 15.50 -11.82 -30.71
C LYS A 301 16.12 -10.47 -30.46
N VAL A 302 16.51 -10.22 -29.22
CA VAL A 302 17.20 -8.98 -28.85
C VAL A 302 18.53 -9.34 -28.19
N SER A 303 19.61 -8.74 -28.66
CA SER A 303 20.93 -8.89 -28.04
C SER A 303 20.95 -8.11 -26.73
N GLY A 304 21.04 -8.83 -25.60
CA GLY A 304 21.03 -8.19 -24.29
C GLY A 304 22.34 -7.47 -24.00
N ASN A 305 22.25 -6.14 -23.82
CA ASN A 305 23.34 -5.32 -23.30
C ASN A 305 23.04 -4.99 -21.83
N ILE A 306 23.41 -5.91 -20.94
CA ILE A 306 23.22 -5.74 -19.49
C ILE A 306 24.41 -4.96 -18.93
N VAL A 307 24.11 -3.81 -18.35
CA VAL A 307 25.11 -2.97 -17.68
C VAL A 307 25.19 -3.41 -16.22
N HIS A 308 26.40 -3.66 -15.73
CA HIS A 308 26.66 -3.96 -14.32
C HIS A 308 27.00 -2.69 -13.53
N PRO A 309 26.78 -2.67 -12.20
CA PRO A 309 26.34 -3.76 -11.31
C PRO A 309 24.83 -4.05 -11.37
N GLN A 310 24.43 -5.26 -10.96
CA GLN A 310 23.04 -5.74 -10.88
C GLN A 310 22.78 -6.34 -9.49
N LEU A 311 21.51 -6.49 -9.09
CA LEU A 311 21.15 -7.05 -7.78
C LEU A 311 21.49 -8.56 -7.72
N PRO A 312 21.78 -9.12 -6.52
CA PRO A 312 22.17 -10.53 -6.38
C PRO A 312 21.14 -11.55 -6.89
N HIS A 313 19.86 -11.19 -6.87
CA HIS A 313 18.75 -12.05 -7.31
C HIS A 313 18.36 -11.83 -8.78
N PHE A 314 19.11 -11.00 -9.51
CA PHE A 314 18.90 -10.84 -10.93
C PHE A 314 19.39 -12.08 -11.67
N ASP A 315 18.46 -12.86 -12.19
CA ASP A 315 18.74 -13.98 -13.07
C ASP A 315 18.31 -13.63 -14.49
N PHE A 316 19.28 -13.63 -15.41
CA PHE A 316 19.05 -13.34 -16.83
C PHE A 316 19.03 -14.64 -17.65
N GLU A 317 18.29 -15.64 -17.19
CA GLU A 317 18.03 -16.83 -17.98
C GLU A 317 16.65 -16.72 -18.66
N TRP A 318 16.66 -16.69 -20.00
CA TRP A 318 15.47 -16.73 -20.88
C TRP A 318 14.68 -18.06 -20.78
N THR A 319 14.97 -18.92 -19.81
CA THR A 319 14.79 -20.37 -19.88
C THR A 319 13.37 -20.85 -19.63
N ARG A 320 12.41 -19.95 -19.39
CA ARG A 320 11.02 -20.32 -19.10
C ARG A 320 10.05 -19.46 -19.90
N SER A 321 9.99 -19.66 -21.22
CA SER A 321 9.01 -18.95 -22.06
C SER A 321 7.60 -19.36 -21.65
N SER A 322 6.88 -18.42 -21.04
CA SER A 322 5.49 -18.59 -20.57
C SER A 322 4.47 -18.81 -21.71
N GLY A 323 4.93 -18.72 -22.98
CA GLY A 323 4.09 -18.65 -24.16
C GLY A 323 3.51 -17.25 -24.42
N MET A 324 3.55 -16.35 -23.43
CA MET A 324 3.00 -14.99 -23.44
C MET A 324 4.07 -13.90 -23.69
N THR A 325 5.13 -14.27 -24.40
CA THR A 325 6.17 -13.33 -24.82
C THR A 325 5.63 -12.39 -25.91
N VAL A 326 6.12 -11.14 -25.92
CA VAL A 326 5.76 -10.17 -26.96
C VAL A 326 6.33 -10.62 -28.30
N LYS A 327 5.45 -10.70 -29.30
CA LYS A 327 5.77 -11.06 -30.69
C LYS A 327 5.28 -10.00 -31.69
N ASN A 328 4.33 -9.17 -31.29
CA ASN A 328 3.76 -8.10 -32.12
C ASN A 328 4.18 -6.71 -31.64
N LEU A 329 5.19 -6.15 -32.29
CA LEU A 329 5.67 -4.80 -31.97
C LEU A 329 4.70 -3.70 -32.44
N GLN A 330 3.94 -3.93 -33.52
CA GLN A 330 3.03 -2.91 -34.05
C GLN A 330 1.85 -2.67 -33.09
N ALA A 331 1.29 -3.74 -32.51
CA ALA A 331 0.29 -3.64 -31.46
C ALA A 331 0.78 -2.82 -30.26
N PHE A 332 2.00 -3.08 -29.79
CA PHE A 332 2.60 -2.32 -28.69
C PHE A 332 2.89 -0.85 -29.08
N GLN A 333 3.33 -0.60 -30.32
CA GLN A 333 3.57 0.76 -30.82
C GLN A 333 2.29 1.61 -30.83
N VAL A 334 1.11 1.02 -31.00
CA VAL A 334 -0.17 1.73 -30.83
C VAL A 334 -0.33 2.21 -29.38
N LEU A 335 -0.15 1.31 -28.39
CA LEU A 335 -0.18 1.68 -26.97
C LEU A 335 0.82 2.79 -26.65
N GLN A 336 2.07 2.64 -27.12
CA GLN A 336 3.13 3.62 -26.95
C GLN A 336 2.78 4.98 -27.55
N SER A 337 2.23 4.99 -28.77
CA SER A 337 1.86 6.22 -29.49
C SER A 337 0.70 6.95 -28.83
N ILE A 338 -0.27 6.21 -28.28
CA ILE A 338 -1.40 6.80 -27.54
C ILE A 338 -0.90 7.52 -26.30
N PHE A 339 -0.07 6.88 -25.48
CA PHE A 339 0.50 7.54 -24.30
C PHE A 339 1.32 8.78 -24.65
N GLN A 340 2.04 8.75 -25.77
CA GLN A 340 2.82 9.91 -26.22
C GLN A 340 1.94 11.09 -26.62
N LYS A 341 0.89 10.84 -27.39
CA LYS A 341 0.06 11.88 -27.99
C LYS A 341 -1.07 12.38 -27.08
N SER A 342 -1.60 11.52 -26.21
CA SER A 342 -2.77 11.81 -25.39
C SER A 342 -2.44 12.36 -24.02
N ASN A 343 -3.22 13.31 -23.52
CA ASN A 343 -3.14 13.79 -22.13
C ASN A 343 -4.36 13.41 -21.29
N ASP A 344 -5.27 12.58 -21.83
CA ASP A 344 -6.44 12.09 -21.12
C ASP A 344 -6.04 11.18 -19.95
N ARG A 345 -6.55 11.48 -18.76
CA ARG A 345 -6.19 10.75 -17.52
C ARG A 345 -6.64 9.29 -17.57
N HIS A 346 -7.84 9.00 -18.05
CA HIS A 346 -8.35 7.63 -18.05
C HIS A 346 -7.57 6.80 -19.08
N LEU A 347 -7.43 7.32 -20.31
CA LEU A 347 -6.72 6.64 -21.38
C LEU A 347 -5.25 6.39 -21.02
N CYS A 348 -4.51 7.42 -20.58
CA CYS A 348 -3.12 7.24 -20.16
C CYS A 348 -2.98 6.23 -19.02
N GLY A 349 -3.91 6.24 -18.06
CA GLY A 349 -3.91 5.30 -16.94
C GLY A 349 -4.14 3.85 -17.38
N ARG A 350 -5.06 3.63 -18.32
CA ARG A 350 -5.31 2.32 -18.92
C ARG A 350 -4.12 1.84 -19.76
N ILE A 351 -3.46 2.72 -20.51
CA ILE A 351 -2.25 2.37 -21.26
C ILE A 351 -1.11 1.92 -20.32
N LEU A 352 -0.84 2.68 -19.25
CA LEU A 352 0.17 2.27 -18.27
C LEU A 352 -0.20 0.95 -17.58
N GLY A 353 -1.49 0.73 -17.30
CA GLY A 353 -2.01 -0.55 -16.80
C GLY A 353 -1.76 -1.70 -17.79
N ALA A 354 -2.07 -1.52 -19.07
CA ALA A 354 -1.82 -2.50 -20.12
C ALA A 354 -0.33 -2.85 -20.25
N ILE A 355 0.57 -1.86 -20.19
CA ILE A 355 2.02 -2.10 -20.20
C ILE A 355 2.46 -2.90 -18.97
N GLY A 356 1.94 -2.57 -17.79
CA GLY A 356 2.18 -3.34 -16.57
C GLY A 356 1.71 -4.80 -16.69
N THR A 357 0.53 -5.03 -17.27
CA THR A 357 0.01 -6.38 -17.54
C THR A 357 0.91 -7.17 -18.49
N ILE A 358 1.42 -6.54 -19.56
CA ILE A 358 2.33 -7.19 -20.51
C ILE A 358 3.62 -7.63 -19.81
N TRP A 359 4.15 -6.82 -18.89
CA TRP A 359 5.34 -7.19 -18.12
C TRP A 359 5.06 -8.26 -17.06
N ALA A 360 3.85 -8.28 -16.50
CA ALA A 360 3.43 -9.31 -15.53
C ALA A 360 3.21 -10.68 -16.18
N TRP A 361 2.81 -10.73 -17.46
CA TRP A 361 2.67 -11.99 -18.20
C TRP A 361 3.99 -12.73 -18.37
N ASP A 362 5.06 -12.01 -18.66
CA ASP A 362 6.40 -12.55 -18.77
C ASP A 362 7.44 -11.46 -18.48
N THR A 363 8.35 -11.74 -17.54
CA THR A 363 9.41 -10.80 -17.12
C THR A 363 10.32 -10.41 -18.28
N VAL A 364 10.47 -11.28 -19.29
CA VAL A 364 11.28 -11.02 -20.49
C VAL A 364 10.67 -9.90 -21.35
N ASN A 365 9.36 -9.67 -21.27
CA ASN A 365 8.67 -8.66 -22.09
C ASN A 365 9.17 -7.24 -21.84
N PHE A 366 9.54 -6.91 -20.60
CA PHE A 366 10.19 -5.63 -20.31
C PHE A 366 11.45 -5.43 -21.15
N PHE A 367 12.33 -6.44 -21.18
CA PHE A 367 13.60 -6.36 -21.92
C PHE A 367 13.39 -6.34 -23.44
N LEU A 368 12.48 -7.15 -23.97
CA LEU A 368 12.16 -7.16 -25.41
C LEU A 368 11.71 -5.78 -25.88
N LEU A 369 10.83 -5.15 -25.11
CA LEU A 369 10.25 -3.85 -25.43
C LEU A 369 11.24 -2.71 -25.19
N GLU A 370 11.95 -2.70 -24.06
CA GLU A 370 12.88 -1.62 -23.71
C GLU A 370 14.09 -1.59 -24.64
N TRP A 371 14.65 -2.74 -25.02
CA TRP A 371 15.78 -2.78 -25.96
C TRP A 371 15.40 -2.53 -27.41
N THR A 372 14.14 -2.73 -27.80
CA THR A 372 13.68 -2.52 -29.18
C THR A 372 13.08 -1.14 -29.40
N LEU A 373 12.16 -0.71 -28.53
CA LEU A 373 11.35 0.50 -28.71
C LEU A 373 11.65 1.61 -27.71
N GLN A 374 12.36 1.29 -26.61
CA GLN A 374 12.70 2.23 -25.53
C GLN A 374 11.50 3.02 -24.99
N PRO A 375 10.33 2.38 -24.70
CA PRO A 375 9.15 3.08 -24.24
C PRO A 375 9.39 3.88 -22.96
N ILE A 376 10.06 3.32 -21.95
CA ILE A 376 10.26 4.02 -20.67
C ILE A 376 11.19 5.21 -20.87
N ASN A 377 12.30 5.01 -21.58
CA ASN A 377 13.21 6.09 -21.93
C ASN A 377 12.52 7.25 -22.67
N LYS A 378 11.60 6.97 -23.60
CA LYS A 378 10.83 8.00 -24.32
C LYS A 378 9.74 8.63 -23.46
N PHE A 379 9.13 7.87 -22.56
CA PHE A 379 8.08 8.38 -21.67
C PHE A 379 8.62 9.37 -20.65
N ILE A 380 9.84 9.17 -20.14
CA ILE A 380 10.50 10.12 -19.22
C ILE A 380 10.61 11.52 -19.85
N ASP A 381 10.88 11.60 -21.15
CA ASP A 381 11.05 12.89 -21.84
C ASP A 381 9.75 13.72 -21.88
N ILE A 382 8.59 13.07 -21.73
CA ILE A 382 7.26 13.72 -21.84
C ILE A 382 6.43 13.64 -20.55
N ILE A 383 6.88 12.93 -19.52
CA ILE A 383 6.06 12.62 -18.33
C ILE A 383 5.65 13.87 -17.56
N HIS A 384 6.47 14.92 -17.60
CA HIS A 384 6.18 16.20 -16.97
C HIS A 384 4.97 16.93 -17.58
N PHE A 385 4.57 16.60 -18.81
CA PHE A 385 3.35 17.10 -19.44
C PHE A 385 2.08 16.34 -19.02
N LYS A 386 2.22 15.14 -18.43
CA LYS A 386 1.08 14.31 -18.01
C LYS A 386 0.54 14.77 -16.65
N THR A 387 -0.71 14.42 -16.35
CA THR A 387 -1.34 14.74 -15.05
C THR A 387 -0.64 14.03 -13.89
N HIS A 388 -0.67 14.62 -12.69
CA HIS A 388 0.03 14.08 -11.52
C HIS A 388 -0.32 12.61 -11.19
N PRO A 389 -1.58 12.15 -11.24
CA PRO A 389 -1.91 10.73 -11.03
C PRO A 389 -1.22 9.78 -12.01
N ILE A 390 -1.04 10.22 -13.27
CA ILE A 390 -0.35 9.45 -14.32
C ILE A 390 1.17 9.45 -14.11
N GLN A 391 1.73 10.57 -13.65
CA GLN A 391 3.14 10.63 -13.24
C GLN A 391 3.41 9.59 -12.14
N VAL A 392 2.58 9.54 -11.09
CA VAL A 392 2.72 8.57 -10.00
C VAL A 392 2.60 7.14 -10.51
N GLN A 393 1.61 6.84 -11.34
CA GLN A 393 1.44 5.50 -11.92
C GLN A 393 2.63 5.08 -12.79
N PHE A 394 3.17 6.00 -13.60
CA PHE A 394 4.36 5.75 -14.40
C PHE A 394 5.57 5.44 -13.52
N PHE A 395 5.80 6.22 -12.47
CA PHE A 395 6.93 5.98 -11.57
C PHE A 395 6.80 4.69 -10.75
N LYS A 396 5.58 4.25 -10.41
CA LYS A 396 5.33 2.91 -9.84
C LYS A 396 5.67 1.79 -10.83
N LEU A 397 5.37 1.99 -12.11
CA LEU A 397 5.78 1.06 -13.17
C LEU A 397 7.31 1.03 -13.33
N VAL A 398 8.01 2.16 -13.19
CA VAL A 398 9.49 2.18 -13.20
C VAL A 398 10.07 1.52 -11.94
N GLU A 399 9.41 1.69 -10.80
CA GLU A 399 9.78 1.06 -9.53
C GLU A 399 9.68 -0.48 -9.60
N SER A 400 8.65 -1.03 -10.24
CA SER A 400 8.48 -2.49 -10.38
C SER A 400 9.61 -3.17 -11.16
N ILE A 401 10.31 -2.45 -12.03
CA ILE A 401 11.51 -2.97 -12.72
C ILE A 401 12.58 -3.40 -11.69
N VAL A 402 12.79 -2.58 -10.66
CA VAL A 402 13.75 -2.88 -9.60
C VAL A 402 13.14 -3.83 -8.58
N LEU A 403 11.89 -3.62 -8.16
CA LEU A 403 11.27 -4.40 -7.09
C LEU A 403 10.94 -5.83 -7.51
N ASP A 404 10.32 -6.01 -8.68
CA ASP A 404 9.78 -7.28 -9.13
C ASP A 404 10.78 -8.03 -10.01
N LEU A 405 11.41 -7.34 -10.98
CA LEU A 405 12.38 -7.98 -11.89
C LEU A 405 13.80 -8.07 -11.29
N SER A 406 14.04 -7.43 -10.14
CA SER A 406 15.37 -7.30 -9.53
C SER A 406 16.44 -6.76 -10.48
N TYR A 407 16.04 -5.98 -11.49
CA TYR A 407 16.92 -5.41 -12.50
C TYR A 407 17.18 -3.92 -12.21
N ILE A 408 18.42 -3.47 -12.38
CA ILE A 408 18.84 -2.08 -12.23
C ILE A 408 18.92 -1.42 -13.62
N PRO A 409 17.96 -0.55 -13.99
CA PRO A 409 17.92 0.03 -15.32
C PRO A 409 18.77 1.32 -15.40
N HIS A 410 20.11 1.17 -15.48
CA HIS A 410 21.07 2.28 -15.40
C HIS A 410 20.76 3.50 -16.31
N GLU A 411 20.40 3.28 -17.58
CA GLU A 411 20.07 4.38 -18.50
C GLU A 411 18.78 5.12 -18.13
N ILE A 412 17.76 4.38 -17.67
CA ILE A 412 16.51 4.95 -17.16
C ILE A 412 16.79 5.77 -15.91
N LEU A 413 17.57 5.24 -14.96
CA LEU A 413 17.95 5.95 -13.74
C LEU A 413 18.73 7.24 -14.05
N LYS A 414 19.62 7.21 -15.05
CA LYS A 414 20.35 8.41 -15.50
C LYS A 414 19.41 9.48 -16.06
N LYS A 415 18.40 9.09 -16.87
CA LYS A 415 17.37 10.02 -17.34
C LYS A 415 16.51 10.58 -16.21
N LEU A 416 16.12 9.75 -15.24
CA LEU A 416 15.39 10.22 -14.06
C LEU A 416 16.17 11.25 -13.25
N GLN A 417 17.48 11.05 -13.09
CA GLN A 417 18.35 12.03 -12.43
C GLN A 417 18.41 13.36 -13.19
N TYR A 418 18.39 13.32 -14.53
CA TYR A 418 18.32 14.52 -15.35
C TYR A 418 16.98 15.26 -15.15
N LEU A 419 15.85 14.55 -15.14
CA LEU A 419 14.53 15.11 -14.85
C LEU A 419 14.50 15.81 -13.48
N ILE A 420 15.07 15.17 -12.45
CA ILE A 420 15.18 15.75 -11.10
C ILE A 420 16.05 17.00 -11.09
N LYS A 421 17.15 17.00 -11.86
CA LYS A 421 18.06 18.14 -11.97
C LYS A 421 17.41 19.35 -12.63
N GLU A 422 16.63 19.14 -13.70
CA GLU A 422 15.93 20.23 -14.38
C GLU A 422 14.79 20.81 -13.54
N ASN A 423 14.06 19.96 -12.82
CA ASN A 423 12.96 20.34 -11.93
C ASN A 423 11.94 21.29 -12.58
N VAL A 424 11.53 21.01 -13.83
CA VAL A 424 10.58 21.84 -14.58
C VAL A 424 9.20 21.87 -13.90
N VAL A 425 8.73 20.70 -13.43
CA VAL A 425 7.44 20.54 -12.74
C VAL A 425 7.69 19.90 -11.37
N PRO A 426 7.58 20.64 -10.25
CA PRO A 426 7.94 20.14 -8.92
C PRO A 426 7.21 18.86 -8.48
N LEU A 427 5.92 18.72 -8.79
CA LEU A 427 5.15 17.50 -8.47
C LEU A 427 5.67 16.26 -9.23
N CYS A 428 6.18 16.46 -10.45
CA CYS A 428 6.79 15.38 -11.23
C CYS A 428 8.15 15.00 -10.65
N THR A 429 8.97 16.00 -10.30
CA THR A 429 10.25 15.80 -9.60
C THR A 429 10.07 15.07 -8.27
N LEU A 430 9.04 15.44 -7.51
CA LEU A 430 8.68 14.81 -6.26
C LEU A 430 8.36 13.32 -6.46
N ALA A 431 7.51 12.99 -7.44
CA ALA A 431 7.17 11.61 -7.75
C ALA A 431 8.39 10.81 -8.26
N ALA A 432 9.27 11.44 -9.06
CA ALA A 432 10.52 10.84 -9.50
C ALA A 432 11.47 10.55 -8.33
N LEU A 433 11.61 11.48 -7.38
CA LEU A 433 12.43 11.28 -6.18
C LEU A 433 11.86 10.20 -5.26
N GLN A 434 10.53 10.12 -5.11
CA GLN A 434 9.89 9.05 -4.35
C GLN A 434 10.17 7.68 -4.97
N CYS A 435 10.16 7.58 -6.30
CA CYS A 435 10.57 6.36 -7.03
C CYS A 435 12.00 5.94 -6.68
N LEU A 436 12.97 6.87 -6.81
CA LEU A 436 14.37 6.58 -6.49
C LEU A 436 14.60 6.26 -5.00
N LEU A 437 13.86 6.92 -4.11
CA LEU A 437 13.89 6.64 -2.68
C LEU A 437 13.40 5.23 -2.36
N SER A 438 12.33 4.77 -3.01
CA SER A 438 11.84 3.41 -2.83
C SER A 438 12.87 2.37 -3.29
N MET A 439 13.48 2.58 -4.46
CA MET A 439 14.57 1.73 -4.96
C MET A 439 15.77 1.68 -3.99
N THR A 440 16.16 2.83 -3.44
CA THR A 440 17.30 2.93 -2.50
C THR A 440 17.06 2.16 -1.21
N ARG A 441 15.80 2.04 -0.76
CA ARG A 441 15.45 1.27 0.43
C ARG A 441 15.52 -0.25 0.21
N LYS A 442 15.44 -0.72 -1.04
CA LYS A 442 15.52 -2.15 -1.36
C LYS A 442 16.92 -2.69 -1.06
N ASP A 443 17.96 -2.04 -1.55
CA ASP A 443 19.34 -2.52 -1.44
C ASP A 443 20.37 -1.38 -1.28
N LEU A 444 21.41 -1.62 -0.46
CA LEU A 444 22.47 -0.66 -0.20
C LEU A 444 23.32 -0.35 -1.44
N LEU A 445 23.34 -1.21 -2.46
CA LEU A 445 24.04 -0.98 -3.73
C LEU A 445 23.62 0.33 -4.41
N PHE A 446 22.36 0.74 -4.26
CA PHE A 446 21.87 2.02 -4.78
C PHE A 446 22.58 3.23 -4.15
N SER A 447 23.07 3.11 -2.91
CA SER A 447 23.86 4.15 -2.26
C SER A 447 25.18 4.40 -2.99
N ASP A 448 25.78 3.35 -3.56
CA ASP A 448 26.99 3.47 -4.37
C ASP A 448 26.65 4.02 -5.77
N ILE A 449 25.63 3.47 -6.43
CA ILE A 449 25.20 3.90 -7.76
C ILE A 449 24.85 5.40 -7.78
N PHE A 450 24.03 5.86 -6.83
CA PHE A 450 23.60 7.26 -6.77
C PHE A 450 24.65 8.23 -6.23
N ARG A 451 25.68 7.74 -5.54
CA ARG A 451 26.90 8.52 -5.27
C ARG A 451 27.68 8.71 -6.56
N ASP A 452 27.98 7.62 -7.25
CA ASP A 452 28.87 7.61 -8.42
C ASP A 452 28.24 8.30 -9.63
N SER A 453 26.91 8.27 -9.75
CA SER A 453 26.17 9.03 -10.76
C SER A 453 26.09 10.54 -10.47
N GLY A 454 26.44 10.97 -9.25
CA GLY A 454 26.41 12.37 -8.81
C GLY A 454 25.06 12.85 -8.23
N LEU A 455 24.06 11.98 -8.07
CA LEU A 455 22.77 12.35 -7.48
C LEU A 455 22.91 12.85 -6.03
N LEU A 456 23.71 12.17 -5.21
CA LEU A 456 23.95 12.61 -3.82
C LEU A 456 24.51 14.04 -3.79
N GLY A 457 25.51 14.34 -4.62
CA GLY A 457 26.11 15.67 -4.71
C GLY A 457 25.11 16.74 -5.17
N LEU A 458 24.25 16.42 -6.14
CA LEU A 458 23.16 17.29 -6.60
C LEU A 458 22.18 17.61 -5.45
N LEU A 459 21.71 16.59 -4.73
CA LEU A 459 20.75 16.76 -3.63
C LEU A 459 21.33 17.60 -2.49
N LEU A 460 22.60 17.38 -2.12
CA LEU A 460 23.28 18.19 -1.11
C LEU A 460 23.39 19.65 -1.54
N ALA A 461 23.68 19.92 -2.82
CA ALA A 461 23.72 21.30 -3.34
C ALA A 461 22.34 21.99 -3.28
N LEU A 462 21.27 21.27 -3.64
CA LEU A 462 19.89 21.77 -3.56
C LEU A 462 19.47 22.03 -2.10
N LEU A 463 19.72 21.09 -1.18
CA LEU A 463 19.44 21.26 0.24
C LEU A 463 20.22 22.42 0.85
N ARG A 464 21.47 22.63 0.44
CA ARG A 464 22.26 23.81 0.85
C ARG A 464 21.61 25.11 0.43
N LYS A 465 21.10 25.18 -0.81
CA LYS A 465 20.37 26.35 -1.32
C LYS A 465 19.12 26.58 -0.46
N GLN A 466 18.36 25.52 -0.17
CA GLN A 466 17.13 25.63 0.60
C GLN A 466 17.39 26.02 2.06
N ALA A 467 18.40 25.45 2.72
CA ALA A 467 18.77 25.81 4.09
C ALA A 467 19.10 27.32 4.20
N LYS A 468 19.77 27.89 3.19
CA LYS A 468 20.04 29.34 3.12
C LYS A 468 18.77 30.18 2.96
N ILE A 469 17.75 29.65 2.28
CA ILE A 469 16.45 30.33 2.13
C ILE A 469 15.70 30.28 3.46
N LEU A 470 15.57 29.10 4.07
CA LEU A 470 14.91 28.92 5.37
C LEU A 470 15.50 29.83 6.46
N ARG A 471 16.83 29.91 6.54
CA ARG A 471 17.51 30.79 7.49
C ARG A 471 17.23 32.28 7.28
N LYS A 472 16.94 32.70 6.04
CA LYS A 472 16.58 34.11 5.73
C LYS A 472 15.10 34.38 5.97
N SER A 473 14.25 33.38 5.83
CA SER A 473 12.79 33.53 5.90
C SER A 473 12.20 33.29 7.30
N ALA A 474 12.99 32.93 8.31
CA ALA A 474 12.59 32.59 9.68
C ALA A 474 11.88 33.72 10.48
N GLY A 475 11.43 34.80 9.83
CA GLY A 475 10.67 35.90 10.45
C GLY A 475 9.60 36.52 9.56
N THR A 476 9.24 35.92 8.42
CA THR A 476 8.21 36.48 7.51
C THR A 476 7.56 35.35 6.70
N HIS A 477 6.42 34.81 7.13
CA HIS A 477 5.69 33.82 6.32
C HIS A 477 4.17 33.99 6.37
N LEU A 478 3.57 33.94 5.17
CA LEU A 478 2.14 33.82 4.88
C LEU A 478 1.98 32.53 4.04
N PRO A 479 1.11 31.57 4.41
CA PRO A 479 1.07 30.27 3.74
C PRO A 479 0.44 30.33 2.34
N GLY A 480 1.14 29.79 1.33
CA GLY A 480 0.63 29.60 -0.04
C GLY A 480 0.71 28.14 -0.54
N LEU A 481 -0.09 27.76 -1.55
CA LEU A 481 -0.13 26.39 -2.11
C LEU A 481 1.22 25.93 -2.71
N GLN A 482 1.98 26.86 -3.28
CA GLN A 482 3.31 26.61 -3.85
C GLN A 482 4.34 26.25 -2.75
N GLU A 483 4.13 26.78 -1.54
CA GLU A 483 4.97 26.50 -0.37
C GLU A 483 4.80 25.07 0.13
N GLY A 484 3.58 24.51 0.04
CA GLY A 484 3.31 23.12 0.43
C GLY A 484 4.05 22.10 -0.44
N THR A 485 4.10 22.32 -1.76
CA THR A 485 4.81 21.43 -2.69
C THR A 485 6.32 21.51 -2.51
N GLU A 486 6.86 22.72 -2.31
CA GLU A 486 8.29 22.90 -2.03
C GLU A 486 8.68 22.28 -0.68
N LYS A 487 7.84 22.43 0.34
CA LYS A 487 8.02 21.78 1.65
C LYS A 487 8.08 20.26 1.51
N GLU A 488 7.14 19.66 0.78
CA GLU A 488 7.14 18.21 0.56
C GLU A 488 8.37 17.73 -0.24
N LEU A 489 8.76 18.47 -1.29
CA LEU A 489 9.96 18.18 -2.07
C LEU A 489 11.22 18.18 -1.20
N ASN A 490 11.38 19.18 -0.32
CA ASN A 490 12.49 19.25 0.63
C ASN A 490 12.51 18.06 1.59
N ALA A 491 11.34 17.65 2.08
CA ALA A 491 11.22 16.49 2.97
C ALA A 491 11.64 15.20 2.25
N VAL A 492 11.24 15.00 0.99
CA VAL A 492 11.65 13.83 0.19
C VAL A 492 13.15 13.89 -0.12
N MET A 493 13.71 15.06 -0.46
CA MET A 493 15.16 15.21 -0.66
C MET A 493 15.96 14.83 0.59
N LEU A 494 15.53 15.28 1.78
CA LEU A 494 16.15 14.87 3.05
C LEU A 494 16.02 13.37 3.30
N LYS A 495 14.85 12.78 3.07
CA LYS A 495 14.63 11.32 3.19
C LYS A 495 15.53 10.53 2.23
N MET A 496 15.75 11.04 1.02
CA MET A 496 16.67 10.44 0.04
C MET A 496 18.12 10.53 0.51
N VAL A 497 18.58 11.69 0.99
CA VAL A 497 19.94 11.83 1.53
C VAL A 497 20.13 10.95 2.78
N ALA A 498 19.13 10.83 3.64
CA ALA A 498 19.14 9.91 4.78
C ALA A 498 19.32 8.46 4.29
N ALA A 499 18.49 8.00 3.34
CA ALA A 499 18.58 6.64 2.79
C ALA A 499 19.95 6.35 2.13
N LEU A 500 20.55 7.34 1.46
CA LEU A 500 21.86 7.20 0.83
C LEU A 500 23.03 7.20 1.84
N THR A 501 22.85 7.74 3.04
CA THR A 501 23.92 7.83 4.05
C THR A 501 23.85 6.71 5.07
N VAL A 502 22.65 6.24 5.40
CA VAL A 502 22.44 5.11 6.32
C VAL A 502 23.16 3.86 5.81
N GLY A 503 24.10 3.35 6.61
CA GLY A 503 24.89 2.17 6.26
C GLY A 503 26.03 2.41 5.27
N SER A 504 26.28 3.66 4.84
CA SER A 504 27.36 4.01 3.90
C SER A 504 28.32 5.05 4.48
N VAL A 505 29.41 4.56 5.07
CA VAL A 505 30.50 5.42 5.61
C VAL A 505 31.05 6.37 4.54
N ARG A 506 31.19 5.90 3.29
CA ARG A 506 31.69 6.70 2.17
C ARG A 506 30.77 7.89 1.88
N ASN A 507 29.45 7.68 1.87
CA ASN A 507 28.50 8.75 1.60
C ASN A 507 28.44 9.77 2.76
N THR A 508 28.62 9.32 4.00
CA THR A 508 28.79 10.20 5.15
C THR A 508 30.06 11.05 5.06
N VAL A 509 31.18 10.48 4.59
CA VAL A 509 32.41 11.25 4.31
C VAL A 509 32.15 12.31 3.24
N VAL A 510 31.46 11.97 2.13
CA VAL A 510 31.09 12.93 1.08
C VAL A 510 30.25 14.08 1.66
N LEU A 511 29.28 13.79 2.53
CA LEU A 511 28.47 14.82 3.20
C LEU A 511 29.36 15.81 3.99
N LYS A 512 30.39 15.30 4.67
CA LYS A 512 31.35 16.10 5.42
C LYS A 512 32.30 16.90 4.52
N ASP A 513 32.85 16.27 3.48
CA ASP A 513 33.75 16.93 2.51
C ASP A 513 33.05 18.07 1.77
N TYR A 514 31.75 17.94 1.55
CA TYR A 514 30.93 19.02 1.01
C TYR A 514 30.64 20.13 2.03
N GLY A 515 30.96 19.97 3.31
CA GLY A 515 30.69 20.94 4.36
C GLY A 515 29.20 21.12 4.65
N MET A 516 28.41 20.04 4.58
CA MET A 516 26.94 20.12 4.67
C MET A 516 26.38 20.20 6.09
N VAL A 517 27.16 19.80 7.10
CA VAL A 517 26.71 19.70 8.50
C VAL A 517 26.02 20.98 9.01
N PRO A 518 26.54 22.21 8.81
CA PRO A 518 25.86 23.43 9.25
C PRO A 518 24.53 23.71 8.55
N TYR A 519 24.37 23.24 7.31
CA TYR A 519 23.15 23.44 6.53
C TYR A 519 22.07 22.41 6.87
N ILE A 520 22.46 21.16 7.12
CA ILE A 520 21.54 20.10 7.53
C ILE A 520 20.86 20.44 8.86
N LYS A 521 21.61 21.00 9.83
CA LYS A 521 21.05 21.41 11.14
C LYS A 521 19.89 22.38 11.05
N ILE A 522 19.83 23.24 10.04
CA ILE A 522 18.76 24.24 9.86
C ILE A 522 17.38 23.57 9.69
N PHE A 523 17.35 22.32 9.24
CA PHE A 523 16.13 21.55 9.06
C PHE A 523 15.67 20.82 10.34
N LEU A 524 16.29 21.05 11.51
CA LEU A 524 15.84 20.45 12.78
C LEU A 524 14.59 21.14 13.35
N ASP A 525 14.47 22.44 13.10
CA ASP A 525 13.44 23.29 13.71
C ASP A 525 12.04 22.90 13.23
N ASP A 526 11.89 22.58 11.94
CA ASP A 526 10.60 22.17 11.35
C ASP A 526 10.35 20.66 11.52
N GLU A 527 9.22 20.33 12.13
CA GLU A 527 8.79 18.96 12.42
C GLU A 527 8.71 18.07 11.18
N CYS A 528 8.33 18.62 10.02
CA CYS A 528 8.21 17.85 8.78
C CYS A 528 9.56 17.29 8.29
N TYR A 529 10.67 17.91 8.69
CA TYR A 529 12.02 17.55 8.26
C TYR A 529 12.81 16.78 9.32
N ARG A 530 12.48 17.00 10.60
CA ARG A 530 13.29 16.62 11.76
C ARG A 530 13.74 15.16 11.76
N SER A 531 12.84 14.22 11.50
CA SER A 531 13.17 12.79 11.50
C SER A 531 14.26 12.43 10.49
N ALA A 532 14.14 12.92 9.25
CA ALA A 532 15.14 12.68 8.21
C ALA A 532 16.46 13.42 8.51
N THR A 533 16.36 14.65 9.03
CA THR A 533 17.53 15.44 9.46
C THR A 533 18.33 14.73 10.56
N LEU A 534 17.66 14.22 11.60
CA LEU A 534 18.29 13.46 12.67
C LEU A 534 18.93 12.17 12.14
N SER A 535 18.24 11.44 11.26
CA SER A 535 18.80 10.23 10.63
C SER A 535 20.11 10.51 9.88
N ILE A 536 20.21 11.65 9.19
CA ILE A 536 21.45 12.10 8.53
C ILE A 536 22.53 12.45 9.57
N LEU A 537 22.19 13.24 10.59
CA LEU A 537 23.14 13.68 11.62
C LEU A 537 23.68 12.49 12.42
N GLU A 538 22.84 11.49 12.72
CA GLU A 538 23.24 10.25 13.36
C GLU A 538 24.34 9.52 12.59
N GLN A 539 24.36 9.59 11.25
CA GLN A 539 25.43 8.97 10.47
C GLN A 539 26.80 9.61 10.73
N LEU A 540 26.86 10.86 11.21
CA LEU A 540 28.11 11.51 11.61
C LEU A 540 28.79 10.77 12.76
N SER A 541 28.01 10.13 13.64
CA SER A 541 28.54 9.35 14.77
C SER A 541 29.40 8.16 14.33
N VAL A 542 29.21 7.66 13.11
CA VAL A 542 30.03 6.59 12.52
C VAL A 542 31.47 7.05 12.26
N ILE A 543 31.67 8.34 11.99
CA ILE A 543 32.99 8.93 11.70
C ILE A 543 33.53 9.66 12.93
N ASN A 544 32.70 10.48 13.57
CA ASN A 544 33.06 11.31 14.71
C ASN A 544 31.87 11.50 15.67
N TYR A 545 31.92 10.78 16.80
CA TYR A 545 30.93 10.92 17.86
C TYR A 545 30.88 12.33 18.46
N GLU A 546 32.02 13.03 18.62
CA GLU A 546 32.05 14.37 19.23
C GLU A 546 31.31 15.40 18.38
N GLU A 547 31.45 15.31 17.05
CA GLU A 547 30.74 16.19 16.13
C GLU A 547 29.23 16.00 16.25
N TYR A 548 28.74 14.75 16.28
CA TYR A 548 27.32 14.47 16.53
C TYR A 548 26.87 14.97 17.92
N MET A 549 27.60 14.62 18.98
CA MET A 549 27.24 14.96 20.37
C MET A 549 27.16 16.47 20.56
N SER A 550 28.13 17.23 20.04
CA SER A 550 28.12 18.69 20.09
C SER A 550 26.88 19.31 19.43
N ILE A 551 26.31 18.64 18.42
CA ILE A 551 25.14 19.12 17.68
C ILE A 551 23.88 18.88 18.50
N VAL A 552 23.68 17.64 18.94
CA VAL A 552 22.45 17.24 19.63
C VAL A 552 22.38 17.86 21.03
N ILE A 553 23.47 17.83 21.79
CA ILE A 553 23.54 18.48 23.10
C ILE A 553 23.42 20.00 22.95
N GLY A 554 24.10 20.59 21.95
CA GLY A 554 23.98 22.01 21.66
C GLY A 554 22.54 22.43 21.36
N ALA A 555 21.83 21.66 20.53
CA ALA A 555 20.43 21.89 20.18
C ALA A 555 19.49 21.74 21.40
N LEU A 556 19.71 20.72 22.23
CA LEU A 556 18.97 20.54 23.49
C LEU A 556 19.13 21.76 24.40
N CYS A 557 20.36 22.22 24.60
CA CYS A 557 20.66 23.37 25.46
C CYS A 557 20.23 24.72 24.87
N SER A 558 20.07 24.85 23.55
CA SER A 558 19.60 26.08 22.91
C SER A 558 18.08 26.12 22.70
N SER A 559 17.39 24.98 22.84
CA SER A 559 15.94 24.90 22.64
C SER A 559 15.17 25.64 23.73
N THR A 560 14.03 26.23 23.36
CA THR A 560 13.14 26.91 24.30
C THR A 560 12.32 25.92 25.12
N GLN A 561 11.70 26.37 26.22
CA GLN A 561 10.85 25.51 27.05
C GLN A 561 9.65 24.91 26.29
N GLY A 562 9.08 25.65 25.32
CA GLY A 562 7.92 25.21 24.54
C GLY A 562 8.22 24.17 23.44
N GLU A 563 9.48 23.93 23.09
CA GLU A 563 9.87 23.02 22.00
C GLU A 563 9.98 21.55 22.48
N LEU A 564 8.91 21.06 23.10
CA LEU A 564 8.87 19.73 23.73
C LEU A 564 9.15 18.59 22.74
N HIS A 565 8.50 18.60 21.57
CA HIS A 565 8.69 17.56 20.55
C HIS A 565 10.12 17.54 20.00
N LEU A 566 10.75 18.71 19.82
CA LEU A 566 12.15 18.79 19.41
C LEU A 566 13.06 18.14 20.47
N LYS A 567 12.86 18.47 21.75
CA LYS A 567 13.63 17.89 22.87
C LYS A 567 13.48 16.36 22.92
N LEU A 568 12.26 15.85 22.81
CA LEU A 568 11.99 14.41 22.80
C LEU A 568 12.66 13.70 21.61
N ASP A 569 12.57 14.26 20.40
CA ASP A 569 13.18 13.67 19.21
C ASP A 569 14.72 13.67 19.31
N LEU A 570 15.32 14.75 19.85
CA LEU A 570 16.75 14.84 20.11
C LEU A 570 17.21 13.83 21.17
N LEU A 571 16.46 13.64 22.26
CA LEU A 571 16.79 12.65 23.29
C LEU A 571 16.69 11.22 22.78
N LYS A 572 15.66 10.90 21.99
CA LYS A 572 15.53 9.59 21.33
C LYS A 572 16.70 9.32 20.38
N SER A 573 17.11 10.33 19.60
CA SER A 573 18.28 10.27 18.73
C SER A 573 19.58 10.07 19.53
N LEU A 574 19.76 10.81 20.63
CA LEU A 574 20.89 10.68 21.54
C LEU A 574 21.00 9.27 22.12
N LEU A 575 19.88 8.70 22.59
CA LEU A 575 19.84 7.35 23.15
C LEU A 575 20.31 6.28 22.16
N ARG A 576 19.87 6.35 20.89
CA ARG A 576 20.34 5.43 19.83
C ARG A 576 21.86 5.43 19.68
N ILE A 577 22.50 6.60 19.81
CA ILE A 577 23.96 6.72 19.68
C ILE A 577 24.69 6.30 20.95
N LEU A 578 24.09 6.54 22.13
CA LEU A 578 24.61 6.12 23.42
C LEU A 578 24.64 4.59 23.60
N GLU A 579 23.92 3.81 22.78
CA GLU A 579 24.06 2.35 22.78
C GLU A 579 25.50 1.88 22.46
N SER A 580 26.27 2.69 21.73
CA SER A 580 27.68 2.41 21.44
C SER A 580 28.58 2.92 22.57
N PRO A 581 29.37 2.07 23.25
CA PRO A 581 30.29 2.51 24.31
C PRO A 581 31.33 3.53 23.84
N LYS A 582 31.64 3.56 22.53
CA LYS A 582 32.59 4.55 21.95
C LYS A 582 32.05 5.98 22.00
N SER A 583 30.74 6.14 22.11
CA SER A 583 30.11 7.46 22.15
C SER A 583 30.20 8.11 23.54
N HIS A 584 30.41 7.32 24.59
CA HIS A 584 30.36 7.76 25.98
C HIS A 584 31.43 8.80 26.33
N SER A 585 32.65 8.66 25.81
CA SER A 585 33.70 9.65 26.00
C SER A 585 33.36 10.97 25.32
N ALA A 586 32.82 10.91 24.09
CA ALA A 586 32.38 12.08 23.35
C ALA A 586 31.22 12.79 24.05
N PHE A 587 30.25 12.04 24.57
CA PHE A 587 29.15 12.58 25.37
C PHE A 587 29.66 13.35 26.58
N ARG A 588 30.64 12.80 27.32
CA ARG A 588 31.27 13.48 28.46
C ARG A 588 32.03 14.73 28.04
N THR A 589 32.85 14.67 26.98
CA THR A 589 33.62 15.82 26.48
C THR A 589 32.74 16.96 25.99
N CYS A 590 31.59 16.65 25.37
CA CYS A 590 30.62 17.63 24.90
C CYS A 590 29.66 18.13 26.01
N SER A 591 30.01 17.95 27.29
CA SER A 591 29.21 18.37 28.45
C SER A 591 27.80 17.75 28.49
N GLY A 592 27.62 16.55 27.95
CA GLY A 592 26.33 15.89 27.83
C GLY A 592 25.60 15.73 29.17
N PHE A 593 26.30 15.35 30.24
CA PHE A 593 25.69 15.25 31.58
C PHE A 593 25.14 16.60 32.07
N ASN A 594 25.91 17.68 31.91
CA ASN A 594 25.48 19.00 32.34
C ASN A 594 24.30 19.51 31.49
N GLY A 595 24.31 19.21 30.19
CA GLY A 595 23.22 19.59 29.29
C GLY A 595 21.90 18.84 29.56
N LEU A 596 21.97 17.55 29.93
CA LEU A 596 20.78 16.80 30.36
C LEU A 596 20.28 17.24 31.73
N LEU A 597 21.18 17.53 32.68
CA LEU A 597 20.78 18.05 33.99
C LEU A 597 20.18 19.46 33.88
N SER A 598 20.71 20.36 33.06
CA SER A 598 20.08 21.66 32.83
C SER A 598 18.66 21.54 32.27
N LEU A 599 18.40 20.50 31.46
CA LEU A 599 17.06 20.23 30.97
C LEU A 599 16.09 19.86 32.10
N LEU A 600 16.54 19.12 33.11
CA LEU A 600 15.75 18.87 34.32
C LEU A 600 15.58 20.13 35.17
N SER A 601 16.63 20.94 35.31
CA SER A 601 16.54 22.23 36.02
C SER A 601 15.49 23.16 35.37
N ASP A 602 15.40 23.18 34.03
CA ASP A 602 14.41 23.98 33.29
C ASP A 602 12.95 23.51 33.47
N MET A 603 12.75 22.32 34.07
CA MET A 603 11.44 21.71 34.34
C MET A 603 10.94 21.97 35.77
N GLU A 604 11.47 22.99 36.45
CA GLU A 604 11.01 23.38 37.79
C GLU A 604 9.49 23.60 37.81
N GLY A 605 8.81 22.94 38.76
CA GLY A 605 7.36 22.99 38.93
C GLY A 605 6.53 22.37 37.79
N ALA A 606 7.12 21.60 36.87
CA ALA A 606 6.40 20.97 35.76
C ALA A 606 5.46 19.82 36.21
N LEU A 607 5.78 19.14 37.31
CA LEU A 607 4.96 18.07 37.91
C LEU A 607 4.17 18.53 39.13
N GLN A 608 4.08 19.85 39.35
CA GLN A 608 3.20 20.44 40.36
C GLN A 608 1.72 20.24 39.97
N ASP A 609 0.81 20.29 40.95
CA ASP A 609 -0.63 20.19 40.74
C ASP A 609 -1.34 21.49 41.18
N PRO A 610 -1.76 22.37 40.24
CA PRO A 610 -1.54 22.30 38.78
C PRO A 610 -0.09 22.66 38.37
N PRO A 611 0.37 22.26 37.16
CA PRO A 611 1.72 22.59 36.68
C PRO A 611 1.95 24.10 36.60
N SER A 612 3.18 24.52 36.90
CA SER A 612 3.53 25.95 36.97
C SER A 612 4.00 26.51 35.61
N GLY A 613 3.80 27.82 35.41
CA GLY A 613 4.38 28.57 34.29
C GLY A 613 3.98 28.03 32.91
N LEU A 614 4.96 27.86 32.03
CA LEU A 614 4.77 27.39 30.64
C LEU A 614 4.39 25.89 30.55
N TRP A 615 4.41 25.15 31.66
CA TRP A 615 4.02 23.75 31.74
C TRP A 615 2.52 23.55 31.95
N ALA A 616 1.78 24.61 32.31
CA ALA A 616 0.33 24.54 32.57
C ALA A 616 -0.48 24.03 31.38
N ASP A 617 -0.05 24.37 30.16
CA ASP A 617 -0.71 23.97 28.91
C ASP A 617 -0.21 22.62 28.36
N VAL A 618 0.76 21.98 29.02
CA VAL A 618 1.39 20.73 28.57
C VAL A 618 0.79 19.54 29.32
N GLY A 619 0.36 18.50 28.59
CA GLY A 619 -0.16 17.27 29.19
C GLY A 619 0.88 16.57 30.07
N GLN A 620 0.46 16.11 31.25
CA GLN A 620 1.32 15.47 32.27
C GLN A 620 2.13 14.28 31.72
N ASN A 621 1.58 13.50 30.79
CA ASN A 621 2.28 12.39 30.15
C ASN A 621 3.52 12.85 29.37
N CYS A 622 3.40 13.97 28.63
CA CYS A 622 4.51 14.49 27.83
C CYS A 622 5.64 15.06 28.71
N ILE A 623 5.28 15.62 29.87
CA ILE A 623 6.25 16.08 30.88
C ILE A 623 7.03 14.88 31.43
N LEU A 624 6.33 13.82 31.81
CA LEU A 624 6.94 12.60 32.34
C LEU A 624 7.79 11.89 31.29
N GLU A 625 7.36 11.83 30.04
CA GLU A 625 8.20 11.35 28.93
C GLU A 625 9.51 12.14 28.86
N LEU A 626 9.47 13.47 28.93
CA LEU A 626 10.68 14.28 28.87
C LEU A 626 11.63 14.00 30.05
N VAL A 627 11.10 13.89 31.27
CA VAL A 627 11.88 13.51 32.46
C VAL A 627 12.53 12.14 32.24
N PHE A 628 11.77 11.13 31.82
CA PHE A 628 12.29 9.78 31.67
C PHE A 628 13.29 9.65 30.53
N TYR A 629 13.06 10.25 29.37
CA TYR A 629 14.05 10.25 28.29
C TYR A 629 15.35 10.96 28.69
N THR A 630 15.27 12.00 29.52
CA THR A 630 16.44 12.69 30.06
C THR A 630 17.23 11.79 31.02
N LEU A 631 16.54 11.15 31.97
CA LEU A 631 17.16 10.21 32.91
C LEU A 631 17.70 8.95 32.22
N GLN A 632 17.02 8.46 31.19
CA GLN A 632 17.50 7.39 30.32
C GLN A 632 18.79 7.79 29.62
N GLY A 633 18.89 9.01 29.09
CA GLY A 633 20.10 9.52 28.45
C GLY A 633 21.29 9.55 29.42
N ILE A 634 21.09 10.06 30.64
CA ILE A 634 22.10 10.06 31.70
C ILE A 634 22.52 8.63 32.04
N THR A 635 21.54 7.73 32.22
CA THR A 635 21.86 6.36 32.64
C THR A 635 22.52 5.55 31.53
N ALA A 636 22.10 5.72 30.28
CA ALA A 636 22.73 5.06 29.13
C ALA A 636 24.22 5.42 29.05
N ALA A 637 24.58 6.69 29.25
CA ALA A 637 25.97 7.14 29.28
C ALA A 637 26.76 6.60 30.49
N LEU A 638 26.10 6.29 31.60
CA LEU A 638 26.74 5.68 32.78
C LEU A 638 26.88 4.15 32.66
N HIS A 639 25.96 3.52 31.93
CA HIS A 639 25.80 2.07 31.89
C HIS A 639 27.09 1.37 31.45
N LEU A 640 27.62 0.52 32.34
CA LEU A 640 28.86 -0.24 32.14
C LEU A 640 30.09 0.64 31.79
N ASP A 641 30.07 1.94 32.11
CA ASP A 641 31.19 2.87 31.90
C ASP A 641 31.73 3.40 33.25
N PRO A 642 32.86 2.85 33.75
CA PRO A 642 33.42 3.26 35.02
C PRO A 642 34.02 4.67 34.99
N VAL A 643 34.44 5.16 33.81
CA VAL A 643 35.04 6.50 33.68
C VAL A 643 33.95 7.56 33.82
N ASN A 644 32.83 7.36 33.13
CA ASN A 644 31.64 8.20 33.28
C ASN A 644 31.08 8.12 34.69
N SER A 645 30.99 6.93 35.29
CA SER A 645 30.51 6.77 36.67
C SER A 645 31.39 7.53 37.67
N ASN A 646 32.72 7.43 37.57
CA ASN A 646 33.65 8.16 38.43
C ASN A 646 33.58 9.67 38.18
N PHE A 647 33.49 10.10 36.92
CA PHE A 647 33.32 11.51 36.56
C PHE A 647 32.03 12.09 37.14
N PHE A 648 30.92 11.37 37.01
CA PHE A 648 29.61 11.80 37.50
C PHE A 648 29.59 11.94 39.02
N GLN A 649 30.20 10.97 39.73
CA GLN A 649 30.37 11.01 41.18
C GLN A 649 31.27 12.17 41.64
N LYS A 650 32.49 12.29 41.09
CA LYS A 650 33.48 13.30 41.53
C LYS A 650 33.04 14.74 41.33
N ASN A 651 32.21 14.99 40.31
CA ASN A 651 31.71 16.33 40.01
C ASN A 651 30.38 16.64 40.71
N GLY A 652 29.91 15.80 41.65
CA GLY A 652 28.69 16.06 42.41
C GLY A 652 27.41 16.04 41.56
N LEU A 653 27.39 15.28 40.47
CA LEU A 653 26.26 15.31 39.53
C LEU A 653 25.06 14.50 40.02
N PHE A 654 25.26 13.55 40.96
CA PHE A 654 24.16 12.88 41.65
C PHE A 654 23.45 13.83 42.62
N GLU A 655 24.21 14.67 43.34
CA GLU A 655 23.68 15.73 44.19
C GLU A 655 22.81 16.68 43.37
N LYS A 656 23.37 17.19 42.26
CA LYS A 656 22.63 18.06 41.35
C LYS A 656 21.37 17.40 40.78
N MET A 657 21.44 16.13 40.37
CA MET A 657 20.27 15.37 39.92
C MET A 657 19.17 15.32 41.00
N ALA A 658 19.53 15.12 42.26
CA ALA A 658 18.56 15.09 43.36
C ALA A 658 17.93 16.46 43.65
N GLU A 659 18.70 17.54 43.46
CA GLU A 659 18.19 18.92 43.54
C GLU A 659 17.20 19.17 42.40
N ASP A 660 17.60 18.92 41.16
CA ASP A 660 16.79 19.13 39.95
C ASP A 660 15.48 18.31 39.99
N LEU A 661 15.56 17.01 40.34
CA LEU A 661 14.37 16.16 40.50
C LEU A 661 13.46 16.65 41.64
N GLY A 662 14.05 17.17 42.72
CA GLY A 662 13.30 17.74 43.83
C GLY A 662 12.54 19.01 43.45
N CYS A 663 13.03 19.78 42.48
CA CYS A 663 12.41 21.01 42.00
C CYS A 663 11.28 20.78 40.98
N LEU A 664 11.06 19.55 40.50
CA LEU A 664 9.97 19.25 39.55
C LEU A 664 8.56 19.54 40.10
N GLY A 665 8.40 19.69 41.42
CA GLY A 665 7.13 20.06 42.06
C GLY A 665 6.24 18.89 42.50
N CYS A 666 6.65 17.64 42.25
CA CYS A 666 6.01 16.46 42.84
C CYS A 666 6.59 16.12 44.23
N PHE A 667 7.84 16.49 44.50
CA PHE A 667 8.49 16.42 45.80
C PHE A 667 8.29 17.73 46.58
N TRP A 668 8.08 17.65 47.90
CA TRP A 668 7.75 18.81 48.75
C TRP A 668 8.95 19.28 49.57
N THR A 669 8.98 20.57 49.90
CA THR A 669 9.98 21.12 50.82
C THR A 669 9.75 20.59 52.23
N GLN A 670 10.85 20.28 52.93
CA GLN A 670 10.87 19.75 54.29
C GLN A 670 9.96 20.58 55.22
N GLY A 671 8.87 19.98 55.67
CA GLY A 671 7.97 20.55 56.68
C GLY A 671 8.39 20.13 58.08
N GLU A 672 8.12 20.97 59.08
CA GLU A 672 8.33 20.62 60.49
C GLU A 672 7.47 19.40 60.85
N TRP A 673 8.11 18.36 61.39
CA TRP A 673 7.45 17.10 61.69
C TRP A 673 6.49 17.24 62.88
N HIS A 674 5.21 16.95 62.69
CA HIS A 674 4.19 17.00 63.75
C HIS A 674 3.65 15.60 64.10
N SER A 675 4.19 15.03 65.19
CA SER A 675 3.71 13.88 66.01
C SER A 675 3.30 12.55 65.34
N SER A 676 3.63 11.47 66.05
CA SER A 676 3.50 10.06 65.65
C SER A 676 2.06 9.58 65.44
N LEU A 677 1.73 9.19 64.20
CA LEU A 677 0.57 8.36 63.89
C LEU A 677 1.03 6.89 63.84
N SER A 678 0.30 5.97 64.46
CA SER A 678 0.59 4.53 64.34
C SER A 678 0.12 4.01 62.98
N LEU A 679 1.04 3.53 62.16
CA LEU A 679 0.72 2.84 60.90
C LEU A 679 0.25 1.40 61.20
N GLU A 680 -1.00 1.09 60.88
CA GLU A 680 -1.61 -0.23 61.13
C GLU A 680 -1.24 -1.29 60.06
N LYS A 681 -0.89 -0.84 58.85
CA LYS A 681 -0.38 -1.66 57.74
C LYS A 681 0.60 -0.84 56.92
N THR A 682 1.76 -1.40 56.61
CA THR A 682 2.80 -0.74 55.79
C THR A 682 3.03 -1.53 54.52
N ARG A 683 2.73 -0.92 53.37
CA ARG A 683 3.09 -1.48 52.07
C ARG A 683 4.59 -1.46 51.84
N THR A 684 5.10 -2.47 51.14
CA THR A 684 6.47 -2.47 50.61
C THR A 684 6.60 -1.50 49.43
N PHE A 685 7.83 -1.11 49.09
CA PHE A 685 8.06 -0.25 47.93
C PHE A 685 7.56 -0.89 46.62
N ALA A 686 7.71 -2.22 46.48
CA ALA A 686 7.21 -2.97 45.33
C ALA A 686 5.67 -2.91 45.25
N GLU A 687 4.96 -3.07 46.36
CA GLU A 687 3.49 -2.95 46.41
C GLU A 687 3.01 -1.53 46.05
N PHE A 688 3.77 -0.49 46.44
CA PHE A 688 3.50 0.89 46.00
C PHE A 688 3.70 1.07 44.50
N CYS A 689 4.76 0.50 43.94
CA CYS A 689 4.99 0.47 42.50
C CYS A 689 3.82 -0.22 41.79
N ASP A 690 3.49 -1.46 42.16
CA ASP A 690 2.39 -2.23 41.56
C ASP A 690 1.06 -1.48 41.63
N ALA A 691 0.73 -0.89 42.79
CA ALA A 691 -0.49 -0.08 42.96
C ALA A 691 -0.50 1.19 42.10
N ALA A 692 0.66 1.83 41.87
CA ALA A 692 0.77 3.02 41.03
C ALA A 692 0.69 2.70 39.53
N PHE A 693 1.13 1.52 39.09
CA PHE A 693 1.15 1.09 37.69
C PHE A 693 -0.12 0.35 37.25
N CYS A 694 -0.77 -0.43 38.12
CA CYS A 694 -1.91 -1.28 37.77
C CYS A 694 -3.30 -0.62 37.91
N SER A 695 -3.37 0.70 38.18
CA SER A 695 -4.58 1.53 38.26
C SER A 695 -5.64 1.15 39.32
N SER A 696 -5.38 0.15 40.15
CA SER A 696 -6.34 -0.38 41.13
C SER A 696 -6.61 0.55 42.33
N GLU A 697 -5.70 1.49 42.63
CA GLU A 697 -5.86 2.45 43.74
C GLU A 697 -5.73 3.92 43.30
N PRO A 698 -6.60 4.83 43.78
CA PRO A 698 -6.55 6.25 43.43
C PRO A 698 -5.48 6.99 44.25
N PHE A 699 -4.20 6.84 43.90
CA PHE A 699 -3.16 7.70 44.46
C PHE A 699 -3.27 9.14 43.94
N PRO A 700 -2.97 10.16 44.78
CA PRO A 700 -2.80 11.54 44.33
C PRO A 700 -1.72 11.65 43.24
N ALA A 701 -1.89 12.58 42.30
CA ALA A 701 -0.98 12.75 41.16
C ALA A 701 0.49 12.97 41.57
N TRP A 702 0.73 13.80 42.60
CA TRP A 702 2.09 14.04 43.13
C TRP A 702 2.78 12.75 43.57
N LEU A 703 2.04 11.85 44.24
CA LEU A 703 2.58 10.61 44.76
C LEU A 703 2.87 9.61 43.63
N LYS A 704 1.97 9.51 42.64
CA LYS A 704 2.21 8.68 41.44
C LYS A 704 3.50 9.09 40.74
N ASN A 705 3.68 10.40 40.53
CA ASN A 705 4.88 10.95 39.89
C ASN A 705 6.16 10.62 40.71
N CYS A 706 6.12 10.80 42.03
CA CYS A 706 7.23 10.44 42.92
C CYS A 706 7.56 8.94 42.84
N ILE A 707 6.55 8.07 42.88
CA ILE A 707 6.74 6.61 42.79
C ILE A 707 7.38 6.24 41.44
N TRP A 708 6.96 6.83 40.33
CA TRP A 708 7.56 6.54 39.02
C TRP A 708 9.03 6.97 38.94
N ILE A 709 9.37 8.15 39.46
CA ILE A 709 10.77 8.64 39.49
C ILE A 709 11.62 7.74 40.39
N LEU A 710 11.13 7.38 41.58
CA LEU A 710 11.84 6.48 42.50
C LEU A 710 12.01 5.07 41.92
N ASN A 711 11.00 4.56 41.22
CA ASN A 711 11.09 3.28 40.54
C ASN A 711 12.13 3.32 39.41
N PHE A 712 12.17 4.41 38.63
CA PHE A 712 13.22 4.61 37.63
C PHE A 712 14.61 4.62 38.27
N LEU A 713 14.79 5.34 39.38
CA LEU A 713 16.06 5.36 40.12
C LEU A 713 16.44 3.97 40.63
N ASP A 714 15.49 3.17 41.12
CA ASP A 714 15.75 1.78 41.53
C ASP A 714 16.20 0.90 40.35
N HIS A 715 15.59 1.05 39.17
CA HIS A 715 16.05 0.39 37.95
C HIS A 715 17.44 0.87 37.50
N MET A 716 17.75 2.15 37.68
CA MET A 716 19.09 2.70 37.46
C MET A 716 20.11 2.07 38.42
N VAL A 717 19.77 1.90 39.70
CA VAL A 717 20.62 1.21 40.70
C VAL A 717 20.94 -0.21 40.25
N LYS A 718 19.94 -0.94 39.77
CA LYS A 718 20.05 -2.36 39.34
C LYS A 718 20.62 -2.53 37.92
N GLY A 719 20.64 -1.47 37.11
CA GLY A 719 21.07 -1.51 35.71
C GLY A 719 20.12 -2.23 34.75
N THR A 720 18.83 -2.36 35.08
CA THR A 720 17.83 -3.15 34.32
C THR A 720 16.99 -2.33 33.33
N LEU A 721 17.49 -1.16 32.88
CA LEU A 721 16.69 -0.20 32.11
C LEU A 721 16.18 -0.68 30.74
N LYS A 722 16.73 -1.76 30.17
CA LYS A 722 16.24 -2.32 28.88
C LYS A 722 14.80 -2.86 28.96
N GLU A 723 14.26 -3.03 30.17
CA GLU A 723 12.92 -3.58 30.41
C GLU A 723 11.83 -2.50 30.57
N ILE A 724 12.19 -1.21 30.71
CA ILE A 724 11.21 -0.12 30.79
C ILE A 724 10.80 0.29 29.37
N LYS A 725 9.94 -0.51 28.73
CA LYS A 725 9.04 0.05 27.72
C LYS A 725 8.01 0.88 28.48
N LEU A 726 7.86 2.15 28.12
CA LEU A 726 6.77 3.01 28.61
C LEU A 726 5.43 2.42 28.09
N GLU A 727 4.92 1.37 28.72
CA GLU A 727 3.56 0.87 28.51
C GLU A 727 2.59 1.77 29.30
N MET A 728 2.49 3.03 28.87
CA MET A 728 1.51 3.99 29.36
C MET A 728 0.39 4.10 28.32
N GLY A 729 -0.66 3.31 28.54
CA GLY A 729 -1.89 3.12 27.75
C GLY A 729 -2.16 4.00 26.52
N GLU A 730 -2.12 3.38 25.34
CA GLU A 730 -3.01 3.73 24.23
C GLU A 730 -4.44 3.28 24.59
N ALA A 731 -5.17 4.12 25.32
CA ALA A 731 -6.60 3.92 25.56
C ALA A 731 -7.41 4.73 24.55
N SER A 732 -7.95 4.01 23.56
CA SER A 732 -9.19 4.26 22.82
C SER A 732 -9.45 5.66 22.22
N LYS A 733 -9.27 5.75 20.90
CA LYS A 733 -10.25 6.41 20.02
C LYS A 733 -10.74 5.37 19.03
N ASP A 734 -11.70 4.57 19.49
CA ASP A 734 -12.52 3.73 18.62
C ASP A 734 -13.96 4.02 19.02
N ASP A 735 -14.59 4.96 18.30
CA ASP A 735 -16.04 4.87 18.07
C ASP A 735 -16.18 4.08 16.76
N GLN A 736 -16.48 2.79 16.93
CA GLN A 736 -17.17 1.95 15.97
C GLN A 736 -18.55 2.59 15.69
N GLU A 737 -19.23 2.41 14.56
CA GLU A 737 -19.46 1.26 13.67
C GLU A 737 -19.78 1.86 12.29
N GLY A 738 -19.53 1.26 11.14
CA GLY A 738 -19.52 -0.13 10.68
C GLY A 738 -19.91 -0.06 9.19
N THR A 739 -19.68 -1.03 8.30
CA THR A 739 -19.66 -2.48 8.46
C THR A 739 -19.21 -3.09 7.11
N GLN A 740 -18.16 -3.93 7.16
CA GLN A 740 -17.99 -5.24 6.46
C GLN A 740 -18.07 -5.32 4.91
N ALA A 741 -17.38 -6.20 4.19
CA ALA A 741 -16.50 -7.33 4.51
C ALA A 741 -15.81 -7.82 3.22
N GLU A 742 -14.72 -8.59 3.43
CA GLU A 742 -14.18 -9.68 2.58
C GLU A 742 -13.54 -9.32 1.21
N GLY A 743 -12.32 -9.72 0.88
CA GLY A 743 -11.33 -10.58 1.54
C GLY A 743 -10.02 -10.66 0.73
N GLU A 744 -9.04 -11.33 1.36
CA GLU A 744 -7.87 -12.02 0.79
C GLU A 744 -6.59 -11.22 0.41
N HIS A 745 -5.57 -11.44 1.25
CA HIS A 745 -4.11 -11.18 1.22
C HIS A 745 -3.40 -11.59 -0.11
N PRO A 746 -2.13 -11.18 -0.43
CA PRO A 746 -0.97 -11.26 0.50
C PRO A 746 0.30 -10.36 0.29
N VAL A 747 1.24 -10.55 1.23
CA VAL A 747 2.72 -10.36 1.20
C VAL A 747 3.32 -8.99 1.57
N ALA A 748 3.63 -8.83 2.87
CA ALA A 748 4.64 -7.89 3.36
C ALA A 748 5.96 -8.63 3.64
N PHE A 749 7.03 -8.13 3.02
CA PHE A 749 8.40 -8.62 3.10
C PHE A 749 8.96 -8.55 4.53
N LYS A 750 9.31 -9.71 5.08
CA LYS A 750 10.23 -9.86 6.21
C LYS A 750 11.65 -9.51 5.75
N ARG A 751 12.34 -8.61 6.47
CA ARG A 751 13.81 -8.57 6.47
C ARG A 751 14.31 -9.14 7.78
N SER A 752 15.03 -10.25 7.65
CA SER A 752 15.71 -11.00 8.67
C SER A 752 16.85 -10.21 9.31
N VAL A 753 16.89 -10.23 10.64
CA VAL A 753 18.14 -10.19 11.41
C VAL A 753 18.18 -11.49 12.19
N ASN A 754 19.33 -12.15 12.09
CA ASN A 754 19.59 -13.53 12.47
C ASN A 754 19.14 -13.90 13.89
N GLU A 755 18.58 -15.10 13.95
CA GLU A 755 18.33 -15.89 15.14
C GLU A 755 19.62 -16.16 15.91
N LEU A 756 19.58 -15.89 17.22
CA LEU A 756 20.29 -16.62 18.27
C LEU A 756 19.24 -17.02 19.32
N PRO A 757 19.40 -18.17 19.97
CA PRO A 757 18.32 -19.13 20.15
C PRO A 757 17.32 -18.73 21.23
N ALA A 758 16.06 -19.02 20.93
CA ALA A 758 14.98 -19.15 21.89
C ALA A 758 15.39 -20.09 23.03
N SER A 759 15.49 -19.55 24.24
CA SER A 759 15.41 -20.32 25.47
C SER A 759 15.02 -19.38 26.61
N VAL A 760 13.92 -19.76 27.27
CA VAL A 760 13.32 -19.19 28.49
C VAL A 760 12.34 -18.03 28.29
N TYR A 761 11.25 -18.32 27.57
CA TYR A 761 9.94 -17.80 27.98
C TYR A 761 9.48 -18.58 29.24
N GLY A 762 9.30 -17.87 30.35
CA GLY A 762 8.41 -18.24 31.46
C GLY A 762 7.75 -16.93 31.89
N LEU A 763 6.58 -16.60 31.34
CA LEU A 763 5.27 -16.89 31.92
C LEU A 763 5.16 -16.37 33.36
N TRP A 764 4.40 -15.27 33.49
CA TRP A 764 3.84 -14.76 34.74
C TRP A 764 3.33 -15.94 35.60
N GLY A 765 3.95 -16.15 36.76
CA GLY A 765 3.58 -17.19 37.69
C GLY A 765 3.84 -16.71 39.12
N ASN A 766 2.75 -16.65 39.90
CA ASN A 766 2.59 -16.42 41.34
C ASN A 766 3.82 -16.02 42.20
N PRO A 767 3.74 -14.91 42.97
CA PRO A 767 4.82 -14.41 43.80
C PRO A 767 4.83 -15.02 45.22
N GLU A 768 4.69 -16.33 45.36
CA GLU A 768 4.93 -17.01 46.63
C GLU A 768 5.70 -18.30 46.34
N ASP A 769 6.93 -18.38 46.88
CA ASP A 769 7.93 -19.47 46.81
C ASP A 769 9.07 -19.33 45.79
N LYS A 770 10.10 -18.55 46.18
CA LYS A 770 11.56 -18.79 46.03
C LYS A 770 12.35 -17.49 46.21
N TRP A 771 12.49 -17.04 47.45
CA TRP A 771 13.49 -16.02 47.83
C TRP A 771 14.66 -16.72 48.51
N GLU A 772 15.43 -17.49 47.74
CA GLU A 772 16.82 -17.74 48.08
C GLU A 772 17.67 -16.63 47.45
N THR A 773 18.05 -15.69 48.29
CA THR A 773 19.12 -14.68 48.20
C THR A 773 20.02 -14.79 46.97
N ARG A 774 19.58 -14.29 45.81
CA ARG A 774 20.50 -13.87 44.75
C ARG A 774 20.89 -12.42 45.05
N ASP A 775 22.17 -12.17 45.33
CA ASP A 775 22.67 -10.82 45.58
C ASP A 775 22.25 -9.87 44.46
N CYS A 776 21.51 -8.82 44.80
CA CYS A 776 21.14 -7.75 43.88
C CYS A 776 22.43 -7.04 43.42
N VAL A 777 22.74 -7.09 42.13
CA VAL A 777 23.93 -6.42 41.57
C VAL A 777 23.65 -4.93 41.47
N ILE A 778 24.29 -4.14 42.33
CA ILE A 778 24.24 -2.68 42.26
C ILE A 778 25.23 -2.19 41.20
N VAL A 779 24.70 -1.56 40.16
CA VAL A 779 25.45 -1.01 39.02
C VAL A 779 25.73 0.47 39.23
N HIS A 780 24.75 1.24 39.69
CA HIS A 780 24.87 2.70 39.91
C HIS A 780 24.50 3.08 41.36
N PRO A 781 25.43 2.93 42.32
CA PRO A 781 25.14 3.18 43.74
C PRO A 781 24.81 4.65 44.07
N GLY A 782 25.32 5.61 43.29
CA GLY A 782 25.00 7.03 43.47
C GLY A 782 23.52 7.36 43.28
N ALA A 783 22.76 6.54 42.51
CA ALA A 783 21.31 6.70 42.40
C ALA A 783 20.58 6.40 43.73
N VAL A 784 21.15 5.57 44.61
CA VAL A 784 20.63 5.40 45.98
C VAL A 784 20.84 6.67 46.81
N CYS A 785 21.97 7.36 46.62
CA CYS A 785 22.20 8.66 47.25
C CYS A 785 21.18 9.71 46.77
N VAL A 786 20.71 9.63 45.52
CA VAL A 786 19.59 10.46 45.01
C VAL A 786 18.30 10.11 45.73
N MET A 787 17.96 8.82 45.86
CA MET A 787 16.76 8.36 46.58
C MET A 787 16.76 8.84 48.05
N VAL A 788 17.91 8.77 48.75
CA VAL A 788 18.04 9.27 50.13
C VAL A 788 17.83 10.79 50.21
N ARG A 789 18.34 11.57 49.24
CA ARG A 789 18.13 13.03 49.21
C ARG A 789 16.69 13.43 48.94
N LEU A 790 15.94 12.60 48.21
CA LEU A 790 14.52 12.81 47.92
C LEU A 790 13.60 12.29 49.05
N LEU A 791 14.06 11.36 49.88
CA LEU A 791 13.27 10.72 50.94
C LEU A 791 12.60 11.72 51.92
N PRO A 792 13.28 12.74 52.48
CA PRO A 792 12.64 13.75 53.32
C PRO A 792 11.56 14.55 52.59
N LYS A 793 11.68 14.68 51.26
CA LYS A 793 10.77 15.45 50.40
C LYS A 793 9.50 14.69 50.02
N LEU A 794 9.34 13.43 50.44
CA LEU A 794 8.14 12.60 50.23
C LEU A 794 7.03 12.87 51.26
N TYR A 795 6.99 14.08 51.84
CA TYR A 795 6.04 14.44 52.88
C TYR A 795 5.12 15.59 52.47
N LYS A 796 3.82 15.35 52.46
CA LYS A 796 2.78 16.38 52.25
C LYS A 796 1.81 16.39 53.41
N GLU A 797 1.66 17.54 54.09
CA GLU A 797 0.82 17.68 55.30
C GLU A 797 -0.62 17.19 55.09
N GLY A 798 -1.22 17.45 53.93
CA GLY A 798 -2.59 16.99 53.60
C GLY A 798 -2.75 15.47 53.43
N HIS A 799 -1.65 14.71 53.35
CA HIS A 799 -1.64 13.25 53.24
C HIS A 799 -0.58 12.63 54.16
N SER A 800 -0.57 13.02 55.43
CA SER A 800 0.46 12.64 56.41
C SER A 800 0.65 11.12 56.57
N GLN A 801 -0.44 10.34 56.66
CA GLN A 801 -0.37 8.87 56.78
C GLN A 801 0.28 8.21 55.55
N LEU A 802 -0.18 8.56 54.35
CA LEU A 802 0.33 8.02 53.09
C LEU A 802 1.78 8.45 52.85
N SER A 803 2.13 9.68 53.25
CA SER A 803 3.50 10.21 53.21
C SER A 803 4.45 9.42 54.11
N GLN A 804 4.05 9.14 55.35
CA GLN A 804 4.86 8.33 56.28
C GLN A 804 4.99 6.89 55.77
N GLU A 805 3.91 6.32 55.21
CA GLU A 805 3.93 4.97 54.64
C GLU A 805 4.95 4.83 53.50
N ILE A 806 4.93 5.74 52.50
CA ILE A 806 5.88 5.70 51.38
C ILE A 806 7.32 5.99 51.84
N GLN A 807 7.52 6.91 52.80
CA GLN A 807 8.83 7.19 53.36
C GLN A 807 9.41 5.94 54.04
N CYS A 808 8.62 5.23 54.84
CA CYS A 808 9.04 3.96 55.46
C CYS A 808 9.33 2.90 54.40
N ALA A 809 8.46 2.73 53.40
CA ALA A 809 8.63 1.77 52.32
C ALA A 809 9.94 1.97 51.55
N VAL A 810 10.27 3.23 51.22
CA VAL A 810 11.52 3.58 50.54
C VAL A 810 12.73 3.38 51.46
N ALA A 811 12.64 3.74 52.74
CA ALA A 811 13.73 3.52 53.70
C ALA A 811 14.01 2.02 53.92
N ASP A 812 12.98 1.19 54.04
CA ASP A 812 13.09 -0.27 54.15
C ASP A 812 13.67 -0.89 52.87
N HIS A 813 13.28 -0.36 51.70
CA HIS A 813 13.87 -0.76 50.42
C HIS A 813 15.36 -0.45 50.36
N ILE A 814 15.78 0.76 50.76
CA ILE A 814 17.20 1.15 50.85
C ILE A 814 17.93 0.24 51.85
N GLN A 815 17.32 -0.09 53.00
CA GLN A 815 17.87 -1.03 53.97
C GLN A 815 18.08 -2.43 53.37
N SER A 816 17.19 -2.85 52.46
CA SER A 816 17.31 -4.12 51.75
C SER A 816 18.52 -4.17 50.79
N LEU A 817 18.89 -3.04 50.19
CA LEU A 817 20.04 -2.93 49.29
C LEU A 817 21.38 -3.05 50.03
N VAL A 818 21.42 -2.73 51.33
CA VAL A 818 22.63 -2.77 52.18
C VAL A 818 22.66 -4.07 53.02
N LYS A 819 22.36 -5.22 52.41
CA LYS A 819 22.38 -6.54 53.07
C LYS A 819 23.70 -7.29 52.92
N SER A 820 24.35 -7.23 51.76
CA SER A 820 25.59 -7.96 51.51
C SER A 820 26.82 -7.08 51.74
N GLU A 821 27.95 -7.68 52.11
CA GLU A 821 29.21 -6.94 52.31
C GLU A 821 29.63 -6.20 51.03
N LYS A 822 29.44 -6.84 49.87
CA LYS A 822 29.71 -6.25 48.57
C LYS A 822 28.86 -5.00 48.32
N SER A 823 27.57 -5.02 48.68
CA SER A 823 26.72 -3.85 48.52
C SER A 823 27.08 -2.72 49.49
N ILE A 824 27.42 -3.06 50.74
CA ILE A 824 27.92 -2.11 51.74
C ILE A 824 29.16 -1.37 51.20
N GLN A 825 30.17 -2.09 50.72
CA GLN A 825 31.41 -1.49 50.20
C GLN A 825 31.14 -0.52 49.04
N VAL A 826 30.31 -0.94 48.08
CA VAL A 826 29.99 -0.14 46.89
C VAL A 826 29.19 1.12 47.27
N MET A 827 28.26 1.02 48.23
CA MET A 827 27.48 2.16 48.74
C MET A 827 28.31 3.12 49.59
N CYS A 828 29.22 2.61 50.42
CA CYS A 828 30.18 3.45 51.15
C CYS A 828 31.08 4.23 50.17
N GLY A 829 31.55 3.57 49.11
CA GLY A 829 32.36 4.20 48.06
C GLY A 829 31.62 5.30 47.26
N SER A 830 30.28 5.27 47.21
CA SER A 830 29.46 6.31 46.59
C SER A 830 29.02 7.41 47.55
N GLY A 831 29.52 7.42 48.78
CA GLY A 831 29.24 8.46 49.77
C GLY A 831 27.88 8.34 50.49
N LEU A 832 27.21 7.18 50.43
CA LEU A 832 25.87 7.00 51.00
C LEU A 832 25.81 7.36 52.50
N LEU A 833 26.85 7.04 53.27
CA LEU A 833 26.93 7.36 54.70
C LEU A 833 26.85 8.87 54.94
N SER A 834 27.65 9.66 54.21
CA SER A 834 27.63 11.12 54.32
C SER A 834 26.27 11.68 53.88
N THR A 835 25.71 11.18 52.78
CA THR A 835 24.39 11.57 52.30
C THR A 835 23.28 11.33 53.34
N LEU A 836 23.28 10.17 54.00
CA LEU A 836 22.30 9.84 55.04
C LEU A 836 22.34 10.84 56.19
N ILE A 837 23.54 11.18 56.69
CA ILE A 837 23.71 12.12 57.79
C ILE A 837 23.22 13.52 57.39
N THR A 838 23.60 13.97 56.19
CA THR A 838 23.27 15.34 55.75
C THR A 838 21.80 15.53 55.38
N SER A 839 21.16 14.50 54.80
CA SER A 839 19.80 14.64 54.25
C SER A 839 18.72 14.18 55.22
N CYS A 840 19.02 13.33 56.19
CA CYS A 840 18.05 12.77 57.12
C CYS A 840 18.32 13.14 58.59
N GLU A 841 18.95 14.30 58.83
CA GLU A 841 19.36 14.75 60.17
C GLU A 841 18.20 14.74 61.19
N ASP A 842 17.02 15.21 60.79
CA ASP A 842 15.82 15.24 61.65
C ASP A 842 15.39 13.85 62.12
N ALA A 843 15.53 12.84 61.27
CA ALA A 843 15.20 11.45 61.61
C ALA A 843 16.20 10.87 62.62
N PHE A 844 17.46 11.31 62.63
CA PHE A 844 18.45 10.90 63.62
C PHE A 844 18.31 11.67 64.95
N ARG A 845 17.87 12.93 64.91
CA ARG A 845 17.65 13.76 66.12
C ARG A 845 16.43 13.34 66.94
N CYS A 846 15.45 12.67 66.33
CA CYS A 846 14.16 12.33 66.95
C CYS A 846 13.89 10.83 66.98
N ASN A 847 13.99 10.21 68.16
CA ASN A 847 13.76 8.76 68.34
C ASN A 847 12.32 8.31 68.01
N SER A 848 11.36 9.23 68.05
CA SER A 848 9.96 8.95 67.68
C SER A 848 9.69 9.12 66.17
N HIS A 849 10.69 9.46 65.38
CA HIS A 849 10.55 9.58 63.93
C HIS A 849 10.41 8.19 63.28
N PRO A 850 9.45 7.96 62.37
CA PRO A 850 9.19 6.64 61.78
C PRO A 850 10.39 6.10 61.00
N LEU A 851 11.18 7.00 60.39
CA LEU A 851 12.41 6.64 59.67
C LEU A 851 13.62 6.42 60.59
N HIS A 852 13.53 6.72 61.89
CA HIS A 852 14.67 6.63 62.80
C HIS A 852 15.25 5.21 62.83
N LEU A 853 14.41 4.19 63.03
CA LEU A 853 14.86 2.81 63.15
C LEU A 853 15.40 2.23 61.82
N PRO A 854 14.71 2.35 60.66
CA PRO A 854 15.25 1.89 59.39
C PRO A 854 16.57 2.59 59.01
N LEU A 855 16.66 3.91 59.14
CA LEU A 855 17.85 4.66 58.76
C LEU A 855 19.03 4.41 59.70
N THR A 856 18.78 4.23 61.01
CA THR A 856 19.84 3.85 61.96
C THR A 856 20.43 2.49 61.63
N ARG A 857 19.61 1.51 61.23
CA ARG A 857 20.11 0.19 60.78
C ARG A 857 20.95 0.29 59.52
N VAL A 858 20.61 1.18 58.59
CA VAL A 858 21.44 1.43 57.40
C VAL A 858 22.75 2.08 57.81
N PHE A 859 22.69 3.10 58.66
CA PHE A 859 23.86 3.80 59.19
C PHE A 859 24.83 2.86 59.90
N GLU A 860 24.36 2.03 60.83
CA GLU A 860 25.18 1.05 61.57
C GLU A 860 25.94 0.11 60.63
N LYS A 861 25.26 -0.39 59.59
CA LYS A 861 25.87 -1.27 58.60
C LYS A 861 26.92 -0.58 57.75
N LEU A 862 26.67 0.64 57.29
CA LEU A 862 27.65 1.41 56.50
C LEU A 862 28.84 1.83 57.38
N ALA A 863 28.57 2.33 58.59
CA ALA A 863 29.59 2.75 59.55
C ALA A 863 30.52 1.59 59.94
N SER A 864 30.03 0.36 60.02
CA SER A 864 30.88 -0.81 60.30
C SER A 864 32.00 -1.02 59.27
N GLN A 865 31.85 -0.50 58.05
CA GLN A 865 32.80 -0.64 56.94
C GLN A 865 33.65 0.62 56.69
N SER A 866 33.12 1.83 56.94
CA SER A 866 33.68 3.10 56.41
C SER A 866 34.15 4.14 57.44
N ILE A 867 34.54 3.73 58.66
CA ILE A 867 35.10 4.69 59.63
C ILE A 867 36.50 5.13 59.17
N GLU A 868 36.56 6.26 58.46
CA GLU A 868 37.73 7.11 58.33
C GLU A 868 37.56 8.36 59.22
N PRO A 869 38.65 8.93 59.81
CA PRO A 869 38.58 10.02 60.80
C PRO A 869 37.89 11.32 60.32
N ASP A 870 37.76 11.53 59.02
CA ASP A 870 37.27 12.79 58.44
C ASP A 870 35.75 12.82 58.25
N VAL A 871 35.03 11.69 58.37
CA VAL A 871 33.57 11.59 58.16
C VAL A 871 32.77 11.89 59.46
N LEU A 872 33.43 11.88 60.62
CA LEU A 872 32.83 12.06 61.95
C LEU A 872 33.12 13.44 62.59
N ARG A 873 33.81 14.34 61.87
CA ARG A 873 34.02 15.74 62.26
C ARG A 873 33.07 16.65 61.50
#